data_AF-A0A9E3TJJ7-F1
#
_entry.id   AF-A0A9E3TJJ7-F1
#
_cell.length_a   1.000
_cell.length_b   1.000
_cell.length_c   1.000
_cell.angle_alpha   90.00
_cell.angle_beta   90.00
_cell.angle_gamma   90.00
#
_symmetry.space_group_name_H-M   'P 1'
#
loop_
_entity.id
_entity.type
_entity.pdbx_description
1 polymer ?
#
loop_
_entity_poly.entity_id
_entity_poly.type
_entity_poly.pdbx_seq_one_letter_code
_entity_poly.pdbx_strand_id
1 'polypeptide(L)'
;MRSMPLTHENIGTRSAPPGLSRTGSLALRCVHFAVLAALVLVAGVTRLAPEEPSSSWVAVGSTGWVDVGYGSLVDRRELTHSSEPVGSLLDRLGGRPFPATVGDRPGDAATHRLLDPILEPHAFVLSDVLDTLGAAPDPPLVEVGDLWRPGEAQPAWAEILRARRYLVESDGQGKFRVCVPWTPARRAGGAPSAAESEVSSGSAAREAWDSAWPVVRHVLAAERRRLAARAGDRPESHTLDVEVHAYVHAPERTSFRLGLEPYRVRVGSTASRNGRPPLDLAAWQEFLDRGLELEGGLLEPDGTLRLLGTPATPAPTLLGRPESAADLAVAYRAVFQGGRAESFMSLDRGDAPDVSNVNFGGRLVDTALGLVSLKSDIRFKTFSVGIDVTEGKDAREALRRSLPSFRTHIERFASDPRTQGVMSQQTRLWFYPDDVNVSLSAEGDTLVMRRARMTAASERMQEAAASGGAAAEAPWTRETIDAINRDYDALARVLPELRDLDRVARLLTLFTWLRQAAAEGRSVPDLDALLDVVLPPLPTPRRFPQLLTYNMLPPAGAQGDVDVIDRAPVAEALERLRPAGGFLLPARRRFRRAVSLLDRRVPDHAALAKEFDAVDPSALDDAALDAMAFRAERLVMHHLVLRTLAAPDRDRLETRKKAWGGLRGFSVGIGGVDLGMDQALSRASRRDARLDWGGAPREAGSPPQAERVTAPASGAPPPSREEDAMAGPALPDHGPDPGRRREFPLEKGASRILKAVYTSSSELRPWSQVIMGGDGPDARSRLLVLDRDGRARTIERVENSRFLRFTLEREGEGLVARPAAERTLPETLVAPRPPFKPVSDLPASLATLEVVPGSPGAQDDAPLIRIRLRGAGRKDAEAAFPRTVLQRLVLGPQADLAAGKPLPGLGSPEQVLGNANRLMGLMRTADALPPWSGASDPVPGEEDPVTLGTAIGRWWASEVPNASGAPRVVFGTAGGRSVERWEKAPSSVKGALLILPDGAFPGPFAAIEEELTTAWGADGTARTLAPGKIPDLVVLASAEPPALLAARMRAIARDPSMKGKLLAVWPIAGPVRRDLPASLLDDGNLAGIGLSEWSPVGLHRLAAQIGALGKAASARTKEARAEDLAPSLAWYF
;
A
#
# COMPACT_ATOMS: atom_id res chain seq x y z
N MET A 1 -38.26 31.57 -52.16
CA MET A 1 -39.43 30.72 -51.86
C MET A 1 -39.04 29.73 -50.77
N ARG A 2 -39.86 29.22 -49.85
CA ARG A 2 -41.12 29.60 -49.14
C ARG A 2 -41.44 28.36 -48.26
N SER A 3 -42.00 28.39 -47.04
CA SER A 3 -42.20 29.43 -46.02
C SER A 3 -42.66 28.77 -44.69
N MET A 4 -42.53 29.49 -43.57
CA MET A 4 -43.08 29.22 -42.22
C MET A 4 -44.63 29.39 -42.16
N PRO A 5 -45.39 29.35 -41.02
CA PRO A 5 -45.06 29.04 -39.59
C PRO A 5 -46.12 28.25 -38.72
N LEU A 6 -45.73 27.97 -37.46
CA LEU A 6 -46.45 28.03 -36.14
C LEU A 6 -47.88 27.50 -35.85
N THR A 7 -47.99 26.82 -34.70
CA THR A 7 -49.15 26.64 -33.77
C THR A 7 -48.59 26.15 -32.40
N HIS A 8 -49.03 26.42 -31.15
CA HIS A 8 -50.22 27.04 -30.49
C HIS A 8 -51.53 26.22 -30.52
N GLU A 9 -52.35 26.04 -29.46
CA GLU A 9 -52.48 26.51 -28.05
C GLU A 9 -53.25 25.41 -27.20
N ASN A 10 -53.69 25.53 -25.93
CA ASN A 10 -53.20 26.09 -24.63
C ASN A 10 -54.32 25.90 -23.53
N ILE A 11 -54.00 25.92 -22.22
CA ILE A 11 -54.90 26.08 -21.02
C ILE A 11 -56.02 25.02 -20.76
N GLY A 12 -56.37 24.60 -19.52
CA GLY A 12 -55.75 24.80 -18.19
C GLY A 12 -56.76 24.78 -17.00
N THR A 13 -56.23 24.83 -15.75
CA THR A 13 -56.94 25.14 -14.46
C THR A 13 -57.93 24.09 -13.89
N ARG A 14 -58.24 23.97 -12.57
CA ARG A 14 -57.68 24.52 -11.31
C ARG A 14 -58.15 23.68 -10.07
N SER A 15 -57.41 23.79 -8.95
CA SER A 15 -57.80 23.62 -7.52
C SER A 15 -58.48 22.33 -6.98
N ALA A 16 -57.92 21.82 -5.87
CA ALA A 16 -58.49 20.85 -4.90
C ALA A 16 -59.21 21.60 -3.72
N PRO A 17 -59.57 21.01 -2.55
CA PRO A 17 -59.59 19.61 -2.03
C PRO A 17 -61.00 19.30 -1.38
N PRO A 18 -61.20 18.67 -0.18
CA PRO A 18 -60.56 17.55 0.54
C PRO A 18 -61.55 16.43 1.01
N GLY A 19 -61.03 15.31 1.56
CA GLY A 19 -61.51 14.77 2.85
C GLY A 19 -62.57 13.63 2.96
N LEU A 20 -62.15 12.56 3.66
CA LEU A 20 -62.89 11.76 4.68
C LEU A 20 -64.16 10.92 4.35
N SER A 21 -63.94 9.59 4.38
CA SER A 21 -64.58 8.61 5.31
C SER A 21 -65.71 7.64 4.88
N ARG A 22 -65.38 6.33 5.05
CA ARG A 22 -66.16 5.15 5.53
C ARG A 22 -67.55 4.73 4.98
N THR A 23 -67.66 3.39 4.90
CA THR A 23 -68.83 2.49 4.66
C THR A 23 -69.21 2.26 3.18
N GLY A 24 -69.62 1.05 2.76
CA GLY A 24 -69.67 -0.25 3.46
C GLY A 24 -70.24 -1.40 2.58
N SER A 25 -70.13 -2.65 3.04
CA SER A 25 -70.78 -3.90 2.53
C SER A 25 -70.67 -4.22 1.01
N LEU A 26 -69.86 -5.17 0.54
CA LEU A 26 -70.06 -6.63 0.63
C LEU A 26 -71.28 -7.16 -0.18
N ALA A 27 -71.05 -7.43 -1.48
CA ALA A 27 -71.83 -8.35 -2.35
C ALA A 27 -70.98 -8.80 -3.56
N LEU A 28 -71.35 -9.92 -4.21
CA LEU A 28 -70.77 -10.47 -5.46
C LEU A 28 -69.26 -10.83 -5.46
N ARG A 29 -68.90 -11.92 -4.74
CA ARG A 29 -67.70 -12.75 -5.03
C ARG A 29 -68.07 -14.24 -5.15
N CYS A 30 -68.76 -14.62 -6.23
CA CYS A 30 -69.03 -16.05 -6.54
C CYS A 30 -68.82 -16.49 -8.00
N VAL A 31 -68.82 -15.59 -8.99
CA VAL A 31 -68.89 -16.00 -10.42
C VAL A 31 -67.53 -16.04 -11.12
N HIS A 32 -66.55 -15.24 -10.71
CA HIS A 32 -65.27 -15.11 -11.42
C HIS A 32 -64.24 -16.24 -11.15
N PHE A 33 -64.43 -17.08 -10.13
CA PHE A 33 -63.43 -18.10 -9.76
C PHE A 33 -63.49 -19.38 -10.62
N ALA A 34 -64.62 -19.67 -11.27
CA ALA A 34 -64.79 -20.89 -12.06
C ALA A 34 -64.11 -20.83 -13.44
N VAL A 35 -64.02 -19.65 -14.06
CA VAL A 35 -63.49 -19.49 -15.43
C VAL A 35 -61.97 -19.50 -15.48
N LEU A 36 -61.30 -18.94 -14.46
CA LEU A 36 -59.82 -18.91 -14.41
C LEU A 36 -59.21 -20.31 -14.21
N ALA A 37 -59.90 -21.19 -13.48
CA ALA A 37 -59.42 -22.54 -13.20
C ALA A 37 -59.40 -23.45 -14.45
N ALA A 38 -60.32 -23.24 -15.39
CA ALA A 38 -60.43 -24.07 -16.61
C ALA A 38 -59.31 -23.79 -17.63
N LEU A 39 -58.78 -22.55 -17.68
CA LEU A 39 -57.74 -22.15 -18.63
C LEU A 39 -56.31 -22.57 -18.24
N VAL A 40 -56.10 -23.02 -16.99
CA VAL A 40 -54.79 -23.48 -16.49
C VAL A 40 -54.54 -24.97 -16.79
N LEU A 41 -55.57 -25.73 -17.19
CA LEU A 41 -55.56 -27.20 -17.18
C LEU A 41 -55.33 -27.89 -18.55
N VAL A 42 -55.07 -27.14 -19.62
CA VAL A 42 -54.84 -27.69 -20.98
C VAL A 42 -53.47 -27.28 -21.56
N ALA A 43 -52.70 -26.43 -20.87
CA ALA A 43 -51.30 -26.18 -21.19
C ALA A 43 -50.44 -27.38 -20.73
N GLY A 44 -50.37 -28.42 -21.58
CA GLY A 44 -49.74 -29.70 -21.27
C GLY A 44 -48.30 -29.56 -20.78
N VAL A 45 -48.07 -29.89 -19.50
CA VAL A 45 -46.78 -29.73 -18.82
C VAL A 45 -45.80 -30.83 -19.27
N THR A 46 -45.14 -30.61 -20.41
CA THR A 46 -43.78 -31.13 -20.60
C THR A 46 -42.85 -30.35 -19.68
N ARG A 47 -42.80 -30.78 -18.42
CA ARG A 47 -41.62 -30.55 -17.57
C ARG A 47 -40.46 -31.28 -18.23
N LEU A 48 -39.75 -30.57 -19.10
CA LEU A 48 -38.30 -30.65 -19.09
C LEU A 48 -37.91 -30.45 -17.63
N ALA A 49 -37.39 -31.50 -16.99
CA ALA A 49 -36.58 -31.28 -15.81
C ALA A 49 -35.46 -30.31 -16.22
N PRO A 50 -35.02 -29.38 -15.36
CA PRO A 50 -33.70 -28.80 -15.58
C PRO A 50 -32.73 -29.98 -15.66
N GLU A 51 -32.02 -30.13 -16.78
CA GLU A 51 -30.99 -31.15 -16.88
C GLU A 51 -29.99 -30.87 -15.76
N GLU A 52 -29.89 -31.78 -14.79
CA GLU A 52 -28.79 -31.75 -13.85
C GLU A 52 -27.51 -31.88 -14.70
N PRO A 53 -26.61 -30.88 -14.71
CA PRO A 53 -25.49 -30.88 -15.64
C PRO A 53 -24.60 -32.08 -15.35
N SER A 54 -24.71 -33.10 -16.20
CA SER A 54 -24.10 -34.41 -15.96
C SER A 54 -22.60 -34.26 -15.68
N SER A 55 -22.11 -34.99 -14.68
CA SER A 55 -20.97 -34.62 -13.82
C SER A 55 -19.56 -34.68 -14.46
N SER A 56 -19.48 -34.53 -15.79
CA SER A 56 -18.28 -34.39 -16.62
C SER A 56 -17.55 -33.04 -16.45
N TRP A 57 -17.26 -32.67 -15.20
CA TRP A 57 -16.46 -31.51 -14.85
C TRP A 57 -15.01 -31.70 -15.30
N VAL A 58 -14.66 -31.01 -16.40
CA VAL A 58 -13.37 -31.04 -17.10
C VAL A 58 -13.00 -32.44 -17.63
N ALA A 59 -12.98 -32.58 -18.95
CA ALA A 59 -12.22 -33.66 -19.58
C ALA A 59 -10.74 -33.30 -19.42
N VAL A 60 -10.13 -33.75 -18.30
CA VAL A 60 -8.73 -33.46 -18.01
C VAL A 60 -7.88 -34.04 -19.14
N GLY A 61 -7.12 -33.18 -19.83
CA GLY A 61 -6.23 -33.60 -20.91
C GLY A 61 -5.25 -34.65 -20.41
N SER A 62 -4.75 -35.53 -21.29
CA SER A 62 -3.95 -36.72 -20.92
C SER A 62 -2.70 -36.44 -20.08
N THR A 63 -2.25 -35.19 -20.00
CA THR A 63 -1.11 -34.73 -19.19
C THR A 63 -1.49 -34.06 -17.87
N GLY A 64 -2.78 -33.96 -17.51
CA GLY A 64 -3.24 -33.49 -16.19
C GLY A 64 -3.25 -31.98 -15.97
N TRP A 65 -3.10 -31.17 -17.02
CA TRP A 65 -3.09 -29.70 -16.92
C TRP A 65 -4.45 -29.05 -17.23
N VAL A 66 -4.70 -27.86 -16.67
CA VAL A 66 -5.81 -26.97 -17.03
C VAL A 66 -5.32 -25.52 -17.16
N ASP A 67 -5.82 -24.78 -18.15
CA ASP A 67 -5.57 -23.34 -18.27
C ASP A 67 -6.58 -22.52 -17.44
N VAL A 68 -6.11 -21.46 -16.80
CA VAL A 68 -6.84 -20.64 -15.82
C VAL A 68 -6.68 -19.16 -16.17
N GLY A 69 -7.70 -18.56 -16.80
CA GLY A 69 -7.74 -17.12 -17.10
C GLY A 69 -8.21 -16.29 -15.90
N TYR A 70 -7.45 -15.27 -15.50
CA TYR A 70 -7.77 -14.40 -14.37
C TYR A 70 -7.90 -12.90 -14.74
N GLY A 71 -7.75 -12.55 -16.03
CA GLY A 71 -7.72 -11.17 -16.51
C GLY A 71 -8.92 -10.28 -16.17
N SER A 72 -10.07 -10.85 -15.82
CA SER A 72 -11.25 -10.11 -15.34
C SER A 72 -11.09 -9.55 -13.91
N LEU A 73 -10.15 -10.07 -13.13
CA LEU A 73 -9.86 -9.66 -11.76
C LEU A 73 -8.79 -8.56 -11.70
N VAL A 74 -7.95 -8.45 -12.74
CA VAL A 74 -6.85 -7.50 -12.84
C VAL A 74 -7.37 -6.07 -12.96
N ASP A 75 -6.87 -5.15 -12.13
CA ASP A 75 -7.15 -3.72 -12.33
C ASP A 75 -6.27 -3.18 -13.47
N ARG A 76 -6.83 -3.11 -14.68
CA ARG A 76 -6.14 -2.57 -15.86
C ARG A 76 -5.80 -1.08 -15.75
N ARG A 77 -6.34 -0.36 -14.76
CA ARG A 77 -6.09 1.06 -14.48
C ARG A 77 -4.94 1.28 -13.48
N GLU A 78 -4.49 0.23 -12.80
CA GLU A 78 -3.35 0.27 -11.88
C GLU A 78 -2.08 0.72 -12.62
N LEU A 79 -1.31 1.63 -12.00
CA LEU A 79 -0.11 2.23 -12.61
C LEU A 79 1.16 1.50 -12.16
N THR A 80 1.96 1.09 -13.13
CA THR A 80 3.30 0.53 -12.92
C THR A 80 4.34 1.60 -12.60
N HIS A 81 5.58 1.20 -12.28
CA HIS A 81 6.67 2.15 -11.99
C HIS A 81 7.10 3.00 -13.20
N SER A 82 6.86 2.59 -14.46
CA SER A 82 7.01 3.51 -15.60
C SER A 82 5.99 4.66 -15.58
N SER A 83 4.97 4.58 -14.70
CA SER A 83 3.75 5.40 -14.65
C SER A 83 2.75 5.10 -15.77
N GLU A 84 2.85 3.93 -16.40
CA GLU A 84 1.91 3.42 -17.41
C GLU A 84 0.87 2.47 -16.80
N PRO A 85 -0.40 2.47 -17.27
CA PRO A 85 -1.42 1.52 -16.85
C PRO A 85 -1.11 0.08 -17.25
N VAL A 86 -1.43 -0.87 -16.36
CA VAL A 86 -1.32 -2.33 -16.59
C VAL A 86 -2.01 -2.75 -17.89
N GLY A 87 -3.19 -2.18 -18.21
CA GLY A 87 -3.91 -2.46 -19.45
C GLY A 87 -3.08 -2.14 -20.70
N SER A 88 -2.52 -0.92 -20.77
CA SER A 88 -1.71 -0.47 -21.91
C SER A 88 -0.44 -1.31 -22.11
N LEU A 89 0.14 -1.83 -21.03
CA LEU A 89 1.30 -2.73 -21.08
C LEU A 89 0.93 -4.14 -21.57
N LEU A 90 -0.21 -4.67 -21.15
CA LEU A 90 -0.75 -5.94 -21.67
C LEU A 90 -1.08 -5.83 -23.17
N ASP A 91 -1.68 -4.72 -23.59
CA ASP A 91 -2.03 -4.48 -24.99
C ASP A 91 -0.79 -4.26 -25.85
N ARG A 92 0.25 -3.58 -25.32
CA ARG A 92 1.59 -3.49 -25.93
C ARG A 92 2.20 -4.88 -26.15
N LEU A 93 2.12 -5.77 -25.16
CA LEU A 93 2.62 -7.15 -25.28
C LEU A 93 1.77 -8.02 -26.23
N GLY A 94 0.45 -7.81 -26.31
CA GLY A 94 -0.42 -8.54 -27.24
C GLY A 94 -0.28 -10.07 -27.16
N GLY A 95 -0.11 -10.61 -25.95
CA GLY A 95 0.10 -12.05 -25.73
C GLY A 95 1.48 -12.60 -26.13
N ARG A 96 2.48 -11.75 -26.41
CA ARG A 96 3.87 -12.16 -26.69
C ARG A 96 4.62 -12.55 -25.40
N PRO A 97 5.18 -13.77 -25.31
CA PRO A 97 5.86 -14.24 -24.11
C PRO A 97 7.21 -13.55 -23.90
N PHE A 98 7.72 -13.68 -22.67
CA PHE A 98 9.04 -13.18 -22.27
C PHE A 98 10.14 -13.64 -23.25
N PRO A 99 11.10 -12.77 -23.63
CA PRO A 99 12.13 -13.15 -24.60
C PRO A 99 12.99 -14.34 -24.16
N ALA A 100 13.26 -15.25 -25.09
CA ALA A 100 13.96 -16.49 -24.79
C ALA A 100 15.47 -16.32 -24.58
N THR A 101 16.05 -15.28 -25.18
CA THR A 101 17.49 -14.97 -25.16
C THR A 101 17.71 -13.58 -24.54
N VAL A 102 18.82 -13.40 -23.83
CA VAL A 102 19.22 -12.07 -23.33
C VAL A 102 19.53 -11.16 -24.52
N GLY A 103 18.85 -10.01 -24.60
CA GLY A 103 18.98 -9.04 -25.69
C GLY A 103 17.91 -9.14 -26.78
N ASP A 104 17.16 -10.24 -26.86
CA ASP A 104 15.99 -10.32 -27.75
C ASP A 104 14.85 -9.43 -27.22
N ARG A 105 14.19 -8.67 -28.11
CA ARG A 105 12.99 -7.86 -27.83
C ARG A 105 13.04 -7.13 -26.46
N PRO A 106 14.04 -6.25 -26.20
CA PRO A 106 14.27 -5.70 -24.86
C PRO A 106 13.07 -4.90 -24.31
N GLY A 107 12.28 -4.24 -25.16
CA GLY A 107 11.04 -3.56 -24.76
C GLY A 107 9.94 -4.53 -24.26
N ASP A 108 9.86 -5.75 -24.80
CA ASP A 108 8.96 -6.78 -24.27
C ASP A 108 9.49 -7.28 -22.92
N ALA A 109 10.80 -7.53 -22.79
CA ALA A 109 11.39 -7.91 -21.50
C ALA A 109 11.15 -6.84 -20.41
N ALA A 110 11.36 -5.56 -20.72
CA ALA A 110 11.06 -4.44 -19.83
C ALA A 110 9.56 -4.38 -19.45
N THR A 111 8.66 -4.57 -20.42
CA THR A 111 7.22 -4.58 -20.16
C THR A 111 6.80 -5.76 -19.26
N HIS A 112 7.41 -6.94 -19.43
CA HIS A 112 7.21 -8.06 -18.50
C HIS A 112 7.70 -7.75 -17.08
N ARG A 113 8.85 -7.08 -16.92
CA ARG A 113 9.38 -6.66 -15.60
C ARG A 113 8.50 -5.62 -14.89
N LEU A 114 7.86 -4.74 -15.65
CA LEU A 114 6.88 -3.77 -15.15
C LEU A 114 5.60 -4.43 -14.63
N LEU A 115 5.16 -5.53 -15.25
CA LEU A 115 3.93 -6.25 -14.92
C LEU A 115 4.11 -7.30 -13.81
N ASP A 116 5.31 -7.89 -13.69
CA ASP A 116 5.61 -9.03 -12.79
C ASP A 116 5.12 -8.81 -11.33
N PRO A 117 5.41 -7.67 -10.65
CA PRO A 117 5.01 -7.49 -9.24
C PRO A 117 3.50 -7.33 -9.01
N ILE A 118 2.74 -6.97 -10.05
CA ILE A 118 1.30 -6.73 -9.98
C ILE A 118 0.51 -7.98 -10.40
N LEU A 119 1.07 -8.78 -11.31
CA LEU A 119 0.43 -9.98 -11.83
C LEU A 119 0.81 -11.27 -11.08
N GLU A 120 1.98 -11.34 -10.42
CA GLU A 120 2.36 -12.48 -9.54
C GLU A 120 1.35 -12.69 -8.38
N PRO A 121 0.87 -11.65 -7.65
CA PRO A 121 -0.09 -11.82 -6.55
C PRO A 121 -1.46 -12.41 -6.92
N HIS A 122 -1.80 -12.47 -8.22
CA HIS A 122 -3.05 -13.06 -8.70
C HIS A 122 -3.04 -14.61 -8.65
N ALA A 123 -1.91 -15.23 -8.30
CA ALA A 123 -1.80 -16.68 -8.11
C ALA A 123 -2.73 -17.25 -7.01
N PHE A 124 -3.39 -16.40 -6.21
CA PHE A 124 -4.47 -16.81 -5.29
C PHE A 124 -5.57 -17.65 -5.98
N VAL A 125 -5.79 -17.42 -7.28
CA VAL A 125 -6.82 -18.11 -8.08
C VAL A 125 -6.53 -19.61 -8.24
N LEU A 126 -5.28 -20.05 -8.05
CA LEU A 126 -4.89 -21.47 -8.17
C LEU A 126 -5.59 -22.33 -7.12
N SER A 127 -5.59 -21.89 -5.85
CA SER A 127 -6.33 -22.57 -4.77
C SER A 127 -7.84 -22.47 -4.93
N ASP A 128 -8.34 -21.39 -5.52
CA ASP A 128 -9.78 -21.25 -5.83
C ASP A 128 -10.20 -22.25 -6.94
N VAL A 129 -9.35 -22.50 -7.94
CA VAL A 129 -9.58 -23.56 -8.95
C VAL A 129 -9.56 -24.95 -8.32
N LEU A 130 -8.59 -25.24 -7.45
CA LEU A 130 -8.51 -26.54 -6.78
C LEU A 130 -9.74 -26.79 -5.90
N ASP A 131 -10.26 -25.75 -5.23
CA ASP A 131 -11.45 -25.83 -4.37
C ASP A 131 -12.78 -25.74 -5.14
N THR A 132 -12.79 -25.35 -6.42
CA THR A 132 -13.94 -25.47 -7.34
C THR A 132 -13.99 -26.84 -8.03
N LEU A 133 -12.85 -27.43 -8.36
CA LEU A 133 -12.78 -28.75 -9.02
C LEU A 133 -12.89 -29.91 -8.02
N GLY A 134 -12.24 -29.79 -6.86
CA GLY A 134 -12.37 -30.72 -5.73
C GLY A 134 -13.32 -30.19 -4.64
N ALA A 135 -13.52 -30.99 -3.60
CA ALA A 135 -14.19 -30.51 -2.39
C ALA A 135 -13.23 -29.60 -1.59
N ALA A 136 -13.73 -28.46 -1.10
CA ALA A 136 -12.94 -27.50 -0.34
C ALA A 136 -12.48 -28.11 1.01
N PRO A 137 -11.24 -27.83 1.47
CA PRO A 137 -10.68 -28.35 2.72
C PRO A 137 -11.54 -28.14 3.96
N ASP A 138 -11.56 -29.16 4.83
CA ASP A 138 -12.12 -29.11 6.18
C ASP A 138 -11.04 -29.60 7.19
N PRO A 139 -10.47 -28.73 8.04
CA PRO A 139 -10.74 -27.29 8.14
C PRO A 139 -10.24 -26.51 6.90
N PRO A 140 -10.74 -25.27 6.68
CA PRO A 140 -10.22 -24.38 5.64
C PRO A 140 -8.74 -24.08 5.85
N LEU A 141 -7.96 -24.09 4.76
CA LEU A 141 -6.54 -23.77 4.80
C LEU A 141 -6.30 -22.25 4.88
N VAL A 142 -5.14 -21.86 5.39
CA VAL A 142 -4.69 -20.46 5.56
C VAL A 142 -3.44 -20.22 4.72
N GLU A 143 -3.43 -19.15 3.91
CA GLU A 143 -2.27 -18.71 3.14
C GLU A 143 -1.13 -18.26 4.10
N VAL A 144 -0.01 -19.00 4.11
CA VAL A 144 1.01 -18.91 5.17
C VAL A 144 1.80 -17.60 5.14
N GLY A 145 1.93 -16.96 3.96
CA GLY A 145 2.54 -15.64 3.82
C GLY A 145 1.79 -14.52 4.54
N ASP A 146 0.49 -14.72 4.81
CA ASP A 146 -0.38 -13.74 5.46
C ASP A 146 -0.52 -13.96 6.98
N LEU A 147 0.15 -14.98 7.53
CA LEU A 147 0.31 -15.12 8.99
C LEU A 147 1.10 -13.96 9.60
N TRP A 148 1.91 -13.27 8.79
CA TRP A 148 2.58 -12.01 9.15
C TRP A 148 1.93 -10.82 8.44
N ARG A 149 1.67 -9.77 9.18
CA ARG A 149 1.15 -8.49 8.69
C ARG A 149 2.27 -7.68 8.02
N PRO A 150 2.00 -6.89 6.96
CA PRO A 150 2.98 -5.98 6.38
C PRO A 150 3.60 -5.03 7.43
N GLY A 151 4.88 -4.71 7.23
CA GLY A 151 5.68 -3.90 8.15
C GLY A 151 6.16 -4.58 9.44
N GLU A 152 5.64 -5.75 9.84
CA GLU A 152 5.94 -6.35 11.16
C GLU A 152 7.16 -7.28 11.17
N ALA A 153 7.58 -7.70 12.37
CA ALA A 153 8.71 -8.61 12.55
C ALA A 153 8.38 -10.00 11.96
N GLN A 154 9.14 -10.42 10.94
CA GLN A 154 8.81 -11.57 10.10
C GLN A 154 10.09 -12.27 9.60
N PRO A 155 10.09 -13.59 9.37
CA PRO A 155 11.21 -14.25 8.70
C PRO A 155 11.35 -13.69 7.28
N ALA A 156 12.57 -13.64 6.75
CA ALA A 156 12.83 -13.07 5.44
C ALA A 156 12.05 -13.77 4.30
N TRP A 157 11.70 -15.06 4.45
CA TRP A 157 10.83 -15.78 3.50
C TRP A 157 9.36 -15.35 3.49
N ALA A 158 8.82 -14.66 4.52
CA ALA A 158 7.39 -14.35 4.58
C ALA A 158 6.91 -13.54 3.36
N GLU A 159 7.71 -12.57 2.91
CA GLU A 159 7.45 -11.76 1.74
C GLU A 159 7.46 -12.57 0.42
N ILE A 160 8.25 -13.65 0.35
CA ILE A 160 8.31 -14.53 -0.82
C ILE A 160 6.98 -15.26 -1.02
N LEU A 161 6.30 -15.63 0.08
CA LEU A 161 4.97 -16.24 0.05
C LEU A 161 3.87 -15.19 -0.15
N ARG A 162 3.99 -14.01 0.48
CA ARG A 162 3.01 -12.91 0.40
C ARG A 162 2.82 -12.38 -1.03
N ALA A 163 3.89 -12.36 -1.81
CA ALA A 163 3.89 -12.06 -3.24
C ALA A 163 3.29 -13.18 -4.12
N ARG A 164 3.15 -14.41 -3.56
CA ARG A 164 2.52 -15.60 -4.13
C ARG A 164 3.22 -16.29 -5.31
N ARG A 165 4.51 -16.00 -5.58
CA ARG A 165 5.37 -16.91 -6.38
C ARG A 165 5.43 -18.33 -5.82
N TYR A 166 5.25 -18.48 -4.51
CA TYR A 166 5.15 -19.77 -3.84
C TYR A 166 3.90 -19.70 -2.97
N LEU A 167 2.78 -20.23 -3.47
CA LEU A 167 1.52 -20.23 -2.72
C LEU A 167 1.52 -21.45 -1.81
N VAL A 168 1.64 -21.20 -0.50
CA VAL A 168 1.64 -22.23 0.54
C VAL A 168 0.44 -21.99 1.44
N GLU A 169 -0.47 -22.97 1.50
CA GLU A 169 -1.62 -23.00 2.40
C GLU A 169 -1.45 -24.11 3.46
N SER A 170 -1.83 -23.85 4.71
CA SER A 170 -1.76 -24.81 5.83
C SER A 170 -3.07 -24.94 6.60
N ASP A 171 -3.37 -26.12 7.13
CA ASP A 171 -4.52 -26.36 8.02
C ASP A 171 -4.24 -26.08 9.51
N GLY A 172 -2.98 -25.81 9.86
CA GLY A 172 -2.52 -25.66 11.25
C GLY A 172 -2.54 -26.96 12.07
N GLN A 173 -2.58 -28.12 11.41
CA GLN A 173 -2.47 -29.47 11.98
C GLN A 173 -1.38 -30.31 11.27
N GLY A 174 -0.54 -29.67 10.46
CA GLY A 174 0.59 -30.30 9.76
C GLY A 174 0.32 -30.73 8.31
N LYS A 175 -0.86 -30.41 7.75
CA LYS A 175 -1.16 -30.63 6.33
C LYS A 175 -0.94 -29.35 5.51
N PHE A 176 -0.28 -29.49 4.36
CA PHE A 176 -0.01 -28.40 3.44
C PHE A 176 -0.55 -28.66 2.03
N ARG A 177 -1.02 -27.59 1.39
CA ARG A 177 -1.17 -27.49 -0.06
C ARG A 177 -0.17 -26.45 -0.58
N VAL A 178 0.56 -26.77 -1.64
CA VAL A 178 1.66 -25.94 -2.16
C VAL A 178 1.55 -25.84 -3.68
N CYS A 179 1.31 -24.63 -4.21
CA CYS A 179 1.40 -24.38 -5.65
C CYS A 179 2.73 -23.69 -5.96
N VAL A 180 3.53 -24.30 -6.84
CA VAL A 180 4.91 -23.89 -7.15
C VAL A 180 5.15 -23.69 -8.65
N PRO A 181 6.00 -22.73 -9.04
CA PRO A 181 6.22 -22.38 -10.44
C PRO A 181 7.13 -23.44 -11.07
N TRP A 182 6.63 -24.10 -12.11
CA TRP A 182 7.42 -24.98 -12.95
C TRP A 182 8.02 -24.20 -14.12
N THR A 183 9.24 -24.53 -14.51
CA THR A 183 9.88 -24.05 -15.73
C THR A 183 10.62 -25.24 -16.33
N PRO A 184 10.25 -25.72 -17.53
CA PRO A 184 10.87 -26.89 -18.11
C PRO A 184 12.37 -26.68 -18.29
N ALA A 185 13.16 -27.68 -17.90
CA ALA A 185 14.62 -27.62 -17.97
C ALA A 185 15.09 -27.55 -19.43
N ARG A 186 15.47 -26.36 -19.89
CA ARG A 186 16.03 -26.15 -21.23
C ARG A 186 17.32 -26.94 -21.40
N ARG A 187 17.26 -28.01 -22.21
CA ARG A 187 18.46 -28.65 -22.75
C ARG A 187 19.24 -27.63 -23.58
N ALA A 188 20.54 -27.51 -23.32
CA ALA A 188 21.38 -26.49 -23.93
C ALA A 188 21.32 -26.53 -25.47
N GLY A 189 21.05 -25.38 -26.09
CA GLY A 189 20.98 -25.22 -27.56
C GLY A 189 19.62 -25.47 -28.21
N GLY A 190 18.57 -25.83 -27.46
CA GLY A 190 17.23 -26.04 -28.00
C GLY A 190 16.30 -24.81 -27.88
N ALA A 191 15.53 -24.54 -28.94
CA ALA A 191 14.28 -23.79 -28.83
C ALA A 191 13.24 -24.62 -28.04
N PRO A 192 12.24 -24.00 -27.38
CA PRO A 192 11.15 -24.74 -26.73
C PRO A 192 10.45 -25.62 -27.77
N SER A 193 10.39 -26.92 -27.52
CA SER A 193 9.87 -27.93 -28.44
C SER A 193 8.51 -28.44 -27.98
N ALA A 194 7.79 -29.13 -28.87
CA ALA A 194 6.47 -29.69 -28.57
C ALA A 194 6.43 -30.65 -27.34
N ALA A 195 7.59 -31.15 -26.89
CA ALA A 195 7.71 -31.97 -25.69
C ALA A 195 7.28 -31.25 -24.38
N GLU A 196 7.24 -29.91 -24.35
CA GLU A 196 6.68 -29.15 -23.20
C GLU A 196 5.16 -29.41 -23.01
N SER A 197 4.49 -29.97 -24.02
CA SER A 197 3.09 -30.40 -23.94
C SER A 197 2.90 -31.85 -23.47
N GLU A 198 3.97 -32.65 -23.36
CA GLU A 198 3.91 -34.09 -23.05
C GLU A 198 4.20 -34.41 -21.56
N VAL A 199 4.80 -33.49 -20.80
CA VAL A 199 5.13 -33.70 -19.38
C VAL A 199 3.86 -33.75 -18.53
N SER A 200 3.65 -34.85 -17.79
CA SER A 200 2.52 -34.96 -16.86
C SER A 200 2.65 -33.98 -15.69
N SER A 201 1.54 -33.40 -15.27
CA SER A 201 1.52 -32.42 -14.18
C SER A 201 2.06 -32.96 -12.85
N GLY A 202 1.87 -34.25 -12.53
CA GLY A 202 2.49 -34.87 -11.35
C GLY A 202 4.02 -34.99 -11.45
N SER A 203 4.58 -35.10 -12.67
CA SER A 203 6.03 -35.07 -12.90
C SER A 203 6.58 -33.65 -12.74
N ALA A 204 5.91 -32.67 -13.37
CA ALA A 204 6.25 -31.26 -13.23
C ALA A 204 6.14 -30.77 -11.77
N ALA A 205 5.17 -31.26 -11.00
CA ALA A 205 5.01 -30.95 -9.58
C ALA A 205 6.19 -31.44 -8.73
N ARG A 206 6.82 -32.57 -9.10
CA ARG A 206 8.06 -33.04 -8.46
C ARG A 206 9.27 -32.16 -8.84
N GLU A 207 9.46 -31.87 -10.12
CA GLU A 207 10.56 -30.99 -10.57
C GLU A 207 10.46 -29.58 -9.95
N ALA A 208 9.24 -29.04 -9.89
CA ALA A 208 8.98 -27.75 -9.25
C ALA A 208 9.14 -27.80 -7.72
N TRP A 209 8.80 -28.92 -7.07
CA TRP A 209 9.06 -29.13 -5.63
C TRP A 209 10.55 -29.11 -5.31
N ASP A 210 11.37 -29.85 -6.05
CA ASP A 210 12.82 -29.87 -5.84
C ASP A 210 13.46 -28.51 -6.14
N SER A 211 12.94 -27.80 -7.15
CA SER A 211 13.33 -26.41 -7.46
C SER A 211 12.87 -25.38 -6.41
N ALA A 212 11.79 -25.66 -5.68
CA ALA A 212 11.22 -24.80 -4.64
C ALA A 212 11.75 -25.08 -3.23
N TRP A 213 12.40 -26.23 -3.01
CA TRP A 213 12.92 -26.63 -1.70
C TRP A 213 13.76 -25.58 -0.97
N PRO A 214 14.66 -24.82 -1.63
CA PRO A 214 15.36 -23.66 -1.06
C PRO A 214 14.49 -22.73 -0.21
N VAL A 215 13.24 -22.47 -0.64
CA VAL A 215 12.29 -21.58 0.06
C VAL A 215 11.38 -22.38 0.97
N VAL A 216 10.74 -23.43 0.44
CA VAL A 216 9.61 -24.10 1.11
C VAL A 216 10.04 -24.84 2.39
N ARG A 217 11.29 -25.32 2.46
CA ARG A 217 11.81 -26.02 3.66
C ARG A 217 11.72 -25.19 4.95
N HIS A 218 11.89 -23.87 4.86
CA HIS A 218 11.87 -22.97 6.02
C HIS A 218 10.45 -22.80 6.60
N VAL A 219 9.46 -22.75 5.71
CA VAL A 219 8.04 -22.71 6.06
C VAL A 219 7.62 -23.99 6.80
N LEU A 220 8.09 -25.13 6.30
CA LEU A 220 7.86 -26.45 6.89
C LEU A 220 8.59 -26.60 8.23
N ALA A 221 9.84 -26.14 8.33
CA ALA A 221 10.58 -26.13 9.59
C ALA A 221 9.86 -25.26 10.65
N ALA A 222 9.37 -24.09 10.26
CA ALA A 222 8.60 -23.21 11.14
C ALA A 222 7.32 -23.86 11.67
N GLU A 223 6.64 -24.70 10.88
CA GLU A 223 5.46 -25.44 11.36
C GLU A 223 5.85 -26.59 12.29
N ARG A 224 6.91 -27.35 11.98
CA ARG A 224 7.43 -28.39 12.89
C ARG A 224 7.84 -27.79 14.25
N ARG A 225 8.48 -26.61 14.23
CA ARG A 225 8.79 -25.80 15.43
C ARG A 225 7.51 -25.40 16.20
N ARG A 226 6.43 -25.01 15.52
CA ARG A 226 5.14 -24.66 16.15
C ARG A 226 4.42 -25.87 16.74
N LEU A 227 4.28 -26.96 15.97
CA LEU A 227 3.62 -28.19 16.41
C LEU A 227 4.34 -28.81 17.62
N ALA A 228 5.68 -28.84 17.61
CA ALA A 228 6.48 -29.28 18.75
C ALA A 228 6.29 -28.41 19.99
N ALA A 229 6.30 -27.08 19.84
CA ALA A 229 6.04 -26.15 20.94
C ALA A 229 4.61 -26.31 21.52
N ARG A 230 3.64 -26.72 20.70
CA ARG A 230 2.25 -27.02 21.13
C ARG A 230 2.10 -28.38 21.80
N ALA A 231 2.88 -29.37 21.39
CA ALA A 231 2.85 -30.74 21.91
C ALA A 231 3.77 -30.95 23.14
N GLY A 232 4.80 -30.11 23.32
CA GLY A 232 5.79 -30.24 24.38
C GLY A 232 6.93 -31.22 24.08
N ASP A 233 7.17 -31.52 22.80
CA ASP A 233 8.21 -32.43 22.32
C ASP A 233 9.20 -31.72 21.36
N ARG A 234 9.76 -32.43 20.36
CA ARG A 234 10.78 -31.88 19.45
C ARG A 234 10.28 -31.78 18.01
N PRO A 235 10.79 -30.84 17.18
CA PRO A 235 10.39 -30.69 15.77
C PRO A 235 10.57 -31.98 14.95
N GLU A 236 11.58 -32.79 15.28
CA GLU A 236 11.87 -34.06 14.59
C GLU A 236 10.70 -35.05 14.66
N SER A 237 9.94 -35.06 15.77
CA SER A 237 8.75 -35.91 15.97
C SER A 237 7.63 -35.64 14.97
N HIS A 238 7.55 -34.42 14.43
CA HIS A 238 6.45 -33.98 13.58
C HIS A 238 6.79 -34.19 12.10
N THR A 239 6.07 -35.12 11.46
CA THR A 239 6.08 -35.31 10.00
C THR A 239 4.92 -34.55 9.38
N LEU A 240 5.17 -33.80 8.31
CA LEU A 240 4.16 -33.02 7.61
C LEU A 240 3.65 -33.75 6.35
N ASP A 241 2.34 -33.71 6.10
CA ASP A 241 1.71 -34.26 4.89
C ASP A 241 1.53 -33.13 3.86
N VAL A 242 2.26 -33.17 2.74
CA VAL A 242 2.33 -32.08 1.75
C VAL A 242 1.79 -32.51 0.38
N GLU A 243 0.88 -31.71 -0.17
CA GLU A 243 0.29 -31.86 -1.51
C GLU A 243 0.77 -30.73 -2.44
N VAL A 244 1.57 -31.07 -3.45
CA VAL A 244 2.26 -30.11 -4.31
C VAL A 244 1.68 -30.09 -5.72
N HIS A 245 1.37 -28.90 -6.23
CA HIS A 245 0.90 -28.66 -7.60
C HIS A 245 1.91 -27.78 -8.36
N ALA A 246 2.23 -28.13 -9.60
CA ALA A 246 2.97 -27.26 -10.50
C ALA A 246 2.05 -26.22 -11.17
N TYR A 247 2.55 -25.02 -11.42
CA TYR A 247 1.91 -24.05 -12.31
C TYR A 247 2.90 -23.35 -13.24
N VAL A 248 2.43 -22.86 -14.38
CA VAL A 248 3.16 -21.95 -15.29
C VAL A 248 2.38 -20.64 -15.38
N HIS A 249 3.08 -19.50 -15.44
CA HIS A 249 2.46 -18.16 -15.49
C HIS A 249 2.73 -17.47 -16.83
N ALA A 250 1.63 -17.07 -17.50
CA ALA A 250 1.63 -16.28 -18.73
C ALA A 250 1.02 -14.89 -18.43
N PRO A 251 1.75 -13.98 -17.77
CA PRO A 251 1.24 -12.66 -17.39
C PRO A 251 0.76 -11.85 -18.60
N GLU A 252 1.38 -12.02 -19.77
CA GLU A 252 1.00 -11.38 -21.04
C GLU A 252 -0.37 -11.81 -21.58
N ARG A 253 -0.95 -12.90 -21.03
CA ARG A 253 -2.31 -13.40 -21.30
C ARG A 253 -3.22 -13.27 -20.09
N THR A 254 -2.70 -12.81 -18.95
CA THR A 254 -3.37 -12.88 -17.63
C THR A 254 -3.93 -14.27 -17.35
N SER A 255 -3.11 -15.30 -17.55
CA SER A 255 -3.46 -16.69 -17.28
C SER A 255 -2.36 -17.49 -16.58
N PHE A 256 -2.77 -18.56 -15.90
CA PHE A 256 -1.90 -19.62 -15.41
C PHE A 256 -2.24 -20.94 -16.13
N ARG A 257 -1.30 -21.87 -16.20
CA ARG A 257 -1.55 -23.29 -16.53
C ARG A 257 -1.26 -24.10 -15.27
N LEU A 258 -2.27 -24.73 -14.69
CA LEU A 258 -2.22 -25.41 -13.38
C LEU A 258 -2.23 -26.93 -13.56
N GLY A 259 -1.36 -27.62 -12.82
CA GLY A 259 -1.32 -29.07 -12.73
C GLY A 259 -2.33 -29.62 -11.74
N LEU A 260 -3.23 -30.49 -12.19
CA LEU A 260 -4.29 -31.08 -11.35
C LEU A 260 -3.87 -32.40 -10.70
N GLU A 261 -2.85 -33.10 -11.23
CA GLU A 261 -2.23 -34.25 -10.56
C GLU A 261 -1.13 -33.77 -9.61
N PRO A 262 -1.29 -33.93 -8.28
CA PRO A 262 -0.30 -33.44 -7.33
C PRO A 262 0.82 -34.43 -7.06
N TYR A 263 2.03 -33.92 -6.85
CA TYR A 263 3.07 -34.68 -6.15
C TYR A 263 2.79 -34.64 -4.64
N ARG A 264 2.49 -35.79 -4.04
CA ARG A 264 2.25 -35.93 -2.59
C ARG A 264 3.48 -36.49 -1.89
N VAL A 265 3.88 -35.88 -0.78
CA VAL A 265 5.11 -36.22 -0.05
C VAL A 265 4.94 -36.04 1.46
N ARG A 266 5.60 -36.92 2.23
CA ARG A 266 5.75 -36.78 3.69
C ARG A 266 7.11 -36.19 4.02
N VAL A 267 7.12 -35.12 4.80
CA VAL A 267 8.32 -34.37 5.14
C VAL A 267 8.67 -34.59 6.61
N GLY A 268 9.63 -35.48 6.85
CA GLY A 268 10.21 -35.77 8.18
C GLY A 268 11.60 -35.15 8.42
N SER A 269 12.15 -34.41 7.45
CA SER A 269 13.39 -33.65 7.57
C SER A 269 13.29 -32.37 6.73
N THR A 270 13.97 -31.32 7.18
CA THR A 270 13.93 -29.96 6.62
C THR A 270 15.31 -29.41 6.25
N ALA A 271 16.34 -30.27 6.33
CA ALA A 271 17.71 -30.01 5.91
C ALA A 271 17.83 -29.54 4.44
N SER A 272 18.96 -28.91 4.10
CA SER A 272 19.24 -28.50 2.72
C SER A 272 19.44 -29.73 1.82
N ARG A 273 19.04 -29.61 0.55
CA ARG A 273 19.30 -30.65 -0.46
C ARG A 273 20.60 -30.32 -1.21
N ASN A 274 21.18 -31.34 -1.84
CA ASN A 274 22.39 -31.24 -2.68
C ASN A 274 23.71 -30.99 -1.93
N GLY A 275 23.75 -31.13 -0.59
CA GLY A 275 25.00 -31.20 0.17
C GLY A 275 25.85 -29.94 0.19
N ARG A 276 25.24 -28.74 0.06
CA ARG A 276 25.94 -27.46 0.26
C ARG A 276 26.47 -27.38 1.71
N PRO A 277 27.66 -26.80 1.95
CA PRO A 277 28.14 -26.59 3.31
C PRO A 277 27.23 -25.62 4.07
N PRO A 278 27.05 -25.80 5.39
CA PRO A 278 26.19 -24.95 6.19
C PRO A 278 26.71 -23.51 6.25
N LEU A 279 25.80 -22.55 6.28
CA LEU A 279 26.14 -21.14 6.42
C LEU A 279 26.46 -20.79 7.88
N ASP A 280 27.68 -20.35 8.15
CA ASP A 280 28.06 -19.83 9.48
C ASP A 280 27.54 -18.40 9.70
N LEU A 281 26.25 -18.32 10.05
CA LEU A 281 25.59 -17.08 10.45
C LEU A 281 26.19 -16.47 11.73
N ALA A 282 26.88 -17.24 12.58
CA ALA A 282 27.50 -16.71 13.79
C ALA A 282 28.78 -15.93 13.46
N ALA A 283 29.65 -16.48 12.61
CA ALA A 283 30.82 -15.75 12.10
C ALA A 283 30.42 -14.50 11.29
N TRP A 284 29.31 -14.56 10.55
CA TRP A 284 28.77 -13.40 9.84
C TRP A 284 28.22 -12.32 10.78
N GLN A 285 27.57 -12.70 11.89
CA GLN A 285 27.15 -11.72 12.89
C GLN A 285 28.35 -11.16 13.68
N GLU A 286 29.37 -11.95 14.00
CA GLU A 286 30.62 -11.46 14.63
C GLU A 286 31.32 -10.42 13.74
N PHE A 287 31.37 -10.65 12.42
CA PHE A 287 31.92 -9.70 11.45
C PHE A 287 31.22 -8.33 11.53
N LEU A 288 29.89 -8.32 11.66
CA LEU A 288 29.08 -7.11 11.75
C LEU A 288 29.18 -6.44 13.13
N ASP A 289 29.12 -7.22 14.22
CA ASP A 289 29.24 -6.74 15.61
C ASP A 289 30.60 -6.07 15.87
N ARG A 290 31.64 -6.50 15.15
CA ARG A 290 32.99 -5.90 15.16
C ARG A 290 33.09 -4.59 14.36
N GLY A 291 32.03 -4.12 13.71
CA GLY A 291 32.01 -2.89 12.94
C GLY A 291 32.90 -2.92 11.69
N LEU A 292 33.04 -4.09 11.06
CA LEU A 292 33.85 -4.26 9.86
C LEU A 292 33.07 -3.80 8.61
N GLU A 293 33.70 -2.96 7.80
CA GLU A 293 33.19 -2.56 6.50
C GLU A 293 33.34 -3.72 5.49
N LEU A 294 32.23 -4.15 4.89
CA LEU A 294 32.20 -5.25 3.92
C LEU A 294 32.94 -4.90 2.62
N GLU A 295 34.20 -5.33 2.52
CA GLU A 295 35.06 -5.11 1.35
C GLU A 295 35.01 -6.24 0.33
N GLY A 296 34.49 -7.43 0.66
CA GLY A 296 34.47 -8.54 -0.29
C GLY A 296 34.16 -9.91 0.30
N GLY A 297 34.57 -10.95 -0.42
CA GLY A 297 34.43 -12.34 0.01
C GLY A 297 35.39 -13.29 -0.70
N LEU A 298 35.72 -14.39 -0.05
CA LEU A 298 36.50 -15.51 -0.58
C LEU A 298 35.71 -16.81 -0.42
N LEU A 299 35.40 -17.46 -1.54
CA LEU A 299 34.87 -18.83 -1.57
C LEU A 299 36.04 -19.81 -1.52
N GLU A 300 36.18 -20.56 -0.44
CA GLU A 300 37.15 -21.66 -0.37
C GLU A 300 36.65 -22.90 -1.15
N PRO A 301 37.51 -23.84 -1.57
CA PRO A 301 37.14 -24.93 -2.49
C PRO A 301 36.12 -25.94 -1.95
N ASP A 302 35.88 -25.95 -0.63
CA ASP A 302 34.80 -26.70 0.02
C ASP A 302 33.42 -26.02 -0.16
N GLY A 303 33.39 -24.72 -0.44
CA GLY A 303 32.21 -23.86 -0.49
C GLY A 303 32.04 -22.96 0.74
N THR A 304 33.01 -22.90 1.65
CA THR A 304 32.99 -21.98 2.79
C THR A 304 33.19 -20.54 2.31
N LEU A 305 32.23 -19.64 2.58
CA LEU A 305 32.38 -18.21 2.29
C LEU A 305 32.94 -17.45 3.49
N ARG A 306 34.11 -16.84 3.31
CA ARG A 306 34.73 -15.91 4.27
C ARG A 306 34.51 -14.48 3.81
N LEU A 307 33.90 -13.65 4.65
CA LEU A 307 33.73 -12.22 4.40
C LEU A 307 35.06 -11.48 4.57
N LEU A 308 35.32 -10.51 3.70
CA LEU A 308 36.50 -9.63 3.77
C LEU A 308 36.06 -8.23 4.21
N GLY A 309 36.84 -7.60 5.10
CA GLY A 309 36.54 -6.26 5.58
C GLY A 309 37.53 -5.69 6.59
N THR A 310 37.47 -4.38 6.77
CA THR A 310 38.35 -3.59 7.65
C THR A 310 37.54 -2.86 8.73
N PRO A 311 38.08 -2.63 9.94
CA PRO A 311 37.40 -1.82 10.96
C PRO A 311 37.13 -0.39 10.47
N ALA A 312 35.87 0.02 10.45
CA ALA A 312 35.48 1.37 10.05
C ALA A 312 35.30 2.29 11.28
N THR A 313 35.48 3.60 11.10
CA THR A 313 35.22 4.60 12.15
C THR A 313 34.55 5.83 11.54
N PRO A 314 33.26 6.11 11.83
CA PRO A 314 32.34 5.27 12.62
C PRO A 314 32.09 3.90 11.95
N ALA A 315 31.61 2.94 12.75
CA ALA A 315 31.20 1.63 12.25
C ALA A 315 30.08 1.74 11.19
N PRO A 316 29.90 0.73 10.31
CA PRO A 316 28.87 0.75 9.27
C PRO A 316 27.46 0.80 9.85
N THR A 317 26.56 1.54 9.19
CA THR A 317 25.17 1.74 9.63
C THR A 317 24.20 1.70 8.47
N LEU A 318 22.96 1.30 8.75
CA LEU A 318 21.79 1.55 7.92
C LEU A 318 20.73 2.26 8.76
N LEU A 319 20.28 3.44 8.34
CA LEU A 319 19.32 4.30 9.05
C LEU A 319 19.76 4.66 10.48
N GLY A 320 21.07 4.76 10.72
CA GLY A 320 21.66 5.09 12.01
C GLY A 320 21.79 3.93 13.01
N ARG A 321 21.26 2.73 12.73
CA ARG A 321 21.58 1.50 13.48
C ARG A 321 22.74 0.75 12.83
N PRO A 322 23.48 -0.11 13.57
CA PRO A 322 24.43 -1.04 12.97
C PRO A 322 23.80 -1.94 11.89
N GLU A 323 24.62 -2.39 10.96
CA GLU A 323 24.27 -3.47 10.01
C GLU A 323 24.08 -4.80 10.74
N SER A 324 23.24 -5.69 10.20
CA SER A 324 22.79 -6.91 10.87
C SER A 324 22.56 -8.07 9.91
N ALA A 325 22.48 -9.31 10.42
CA ALA A 325 22.11 -10.47 9.60
C ALA A 325 20.78 -10.29 8.83
N ALA A 326 19.85 -9.47 9.33
CA ALA A 326 18.61 -9.14 8.63
C ALA A 326 18.85 -8.33 7.34
N ASP A 327 19.88 -7.50 7.27
CA ASP A 327 20.22 -6.71 6.09
C ASP A 327 20.86 -7.59 5.00
N LEU A 328 21.71 -8.55 5.41
CA LEU A 328 22.22 -9.62 4.55
C LEU A 328 21.07 -10.49 4.03
N ALA A 329 20.09 -10.84 4.87
CA ALA A 329 18.93 -11.63 4.47
C ALA A 329 18.01 -10.91 3.46
N VAL A 330 17.82 -9.60 3.61
CA VAL A 330 17.10 -8.79 2.61
C VAL A 330 17.88 -8.72 1.29
N ALA A 331 19.20 -8.53 1.33
CA ALA A 331 20.02 -8.48 0.12
C ALA A 331 20.05 -9.82 -0.62
N TYR A 332 20.19 -10.95 0.09
CA TYR A 332 20.01 -12.29 -0.48
C TYR A 332 18.63 -12.43 -1.13
N ARG A 333 17.55 -12.08 -0.41
CA ARG A 333 16.16 -12.17 -0.91
C ARG A 333 15.99 -11.36 -2.19
N ALA A 334 16.53 -10.15 -2.25
CA ALA A 334 16.40 -9.26 -3.40
C ALA A 334 17.13 -9.77 -4.64
N VAL A 335 18.27 -10.44 -4.46
CA VAL A 335 19.10 -10.96 -5.56
C VAL A 335 18.68 -12.36 -6.02
N PHE A 336 18.43 -13.30 -5.11
CA PHE A 336 18.07 -14.68 -5.45
C PHE A 336 16.56 -14.86 -5.67
N GLN A 337 15.74 -14.07 -4.97
CA GLN A 337 14.28 -14.27 -4.89
C GLN A 337 13.50 -13.01 -5.32
N GLY A 338 14.11 -12.08 -6.06
CA GLY A 338 13.50 -10.77 -6.38
C GLY A 338 12.27 -10.80 -7.31
N GLY A 339 12.16 -11.82 -8.17
CA GLY A 339 11.15 -11.89 -9.24
C GLY A 339 11.79 -11.83 -10.64
N ARG A 340 11.04 -11.44 -11.67
CA ARG A 340 11.60 -10.88 -12.92
C ARG A 340 11.93 -9.40 -12.74
N ALA A 341 11.22 -8.71 -11.84
CA ALA A 341 11.57 -7.38 -11.38
C ALA A 341 12.96 -7.41 -10.71
N GLU A 342 13.92 -6.70 -11.30
CA GLU A 342 15.23 -6.46 -10.70
C GLU A 342 15.08 -5.63 -9.41
N SER A 343 16.15 -5.53 -8.62
CA SER A 343 16.12 -4.69 -7.41
C SER A 343 16.07 -3.22 -7.82
N PHE A 344 15.00 -2.52 -7.45
CA PHE A 344 14.84 -1.09 -7.70
C PHE A 344 13.96 -0.46 -6.60
N MET A 345 13.92 0.87 -6.55
CA MET A 345 12.90 1.63 -5.84
C MET A 345 12.63 2.92 -6.62
N SER A 346 11.38 3.37 -6.71
CA SER A 346 11.06 4.66 -7.33
C SER A 346 9.85 5.35 -6.69
N LEU A 347 9.87 6.70 -6.68
CA LEU A 347 8.76 7.54 -6.27
C LEU A 347 8.08 8.13 -7.51
N ASP A 348 7.17 7.35 -8.07
CA ASP A 348 6.56 7.55 -9.38
C ASP A 348 5.27 8.38 -9.32
N ARG A 349 4.78 8.82 -10.48
CA ARG A 349 3.49 9.52 -10.58
C ARG A 349 2.37 8.60 -10.05
N GLY A 350 1.61 9.11 -9.08
CA GLY A 350 0.43 8.43 -8.56
C GLY A 350 -0.78 8.51 -9.48
N ASP A 351 -1.87 7.93 -9.01
CA ASP A 351 -3.21 7.98 -9.61
C ASP A 351 -3.65 9.39 -10.02
N ALA A 352 -3.39 10.41 -9.18
CA ALA A 352 -3.77 11.82 -9.33
C ALA A 352 -2.59 12.76 -8.95
N PRO A 353 -2.52 13.99 -9.51
CA PRO A 353 -1.28 14.76 -9.75
C PRO A 353 -0.59 15.37 -8.52
N ASP A 354 -1.23 15.29 -7.36
CA ASP A 354 -0.79 15.73 -6.03
C ASP A 354 -0.20 14.58 -5.19
N VAL A 355 -0.14 13.35 -5.72
CA VAL A 355 0.40 12.15 -5.05
C VAL A 355 1.41 11.41 -5.94
N SER A 356 2.37 10.78 -5.28
CA SER A 356 3.33 9.85 -5.86
C SER A 356 3.19 8.46 -5.23
N ASN A 357 3.26 7.41 -6.05
CA ASN A 357 3.26 6.02 -5.60
C ASN A 357 4.71 5.60 -5.26
N VAL A 358 4.89 4.81 -4.20
CA VAL A 358 6.21 4.25 -3.85
C VAL A 358 6.28 2.82 -4.35
N ASN A 359 7.07 2.59 -5.40
CA ASN A 359 7.24 1.27 -6.00
C ASN A 359 8.56 0.63 -5.55
N PHE A 360 8.50 -0.66 -5.19
CA PHE A 360 9.65 -1.46 -4.76
C PHE A 360 9.84 -2.67 -5.67
N GLY A 361 11.00 -2.78 -6.32
CA GLY A 361 11.49 -4.01 -6.93
C GLY A 361 12.19 -4.91 -5.91
N GLY A 362 12.63 -6.09 -6.34
CA GLY A 362 13.45 -7.01 -5.53
C GLY A 362 12.87 -7.37 -4.16
N ARG A 363 11.56 -7.26 -3.93
CA ARG A 363 10.91 -7.49 -2.63
C ARG A 363 11.56 -6.67 -1.49
N LEU A 364 11.90 -5.41 -1.76
CA LEU A 364 12.53 -4.48 -0.82
C LEU A 364 11.54 -3.70 0.08
N VAL A 365 10.23 -3.89 -0.12
CA VAL A 365 9.17 -3.29 0.71
C VAL A 365 9.32 -3.71 2.18
N ASP A 366 9.05 -2.78 3.11
CA ASP A 366 9.20 -2.97 4.57
C ASP A 366 10.60 -3.43 5.01
N THR A 367 11.66 -2.86 4.42
CA THR A 367 13.05 -3.15 4.78
C THR A 367 13.92 -1.90 4.92
N ALA A 368 15.07 -2.03 5.60
CA ALA A 368 16.03 -0.94 5.73
C ALA A 368 16.65 -0.55 4.37
N LEU A 369 16.99 -1.53 3.53
CA LEU A 369 17.50 -1.30 2.18
C LEU A 369 16.48 -0.53 1.31
N GLY A 370 15.20 -0.91 1.39
CA GLY A 370 14.11 -0.20 0.71
C GLY A 370 13.92 1.23 1.21
N LEU A 371 14.00 1.46 2.52
CA LEU A 371 13.81 2.80 3.11
C LEU A 371 15.03 3.73 2.90
N VAL A 372 16.26 3.20 2.90
CA VAL A 372 17.47 3.94 2.48
C VAL A 372 17.37 4.35 1.01
N SER A 373 16.89 3.46 0.15
CA SER A 373 16.64 3.76 -1.26
C SER A 373 15.58 4.86 -1.42
N LEU A 374 14.44 4.76 -0.72
CA LEU A 374 13.38 5.78 -0.72
C LEU A 374 13.87 7.15 -0.27
N LYS A 375 14.64 7.21 0.82
CA LYS A 375 15.27 8.47 1.28
C LYS A 375 16.21 9.04 0.21
N SER A 376 17.02 8.19 -0.42
CA SER A 376 17.96 8.60 -1.48
C SER A 376 17.26 9.21 -2.69
N ASP A 377 16.10 8.68 -3.12
CA ASP A 377 15.32 9.31 -4.20
C ASP A 377 14.67 10.64 -3.78
N ILE A 378 14.16 10.72 -2.55
CA ILE A 378 13.66 12.00 -2.00
C ILE A 378 14.77 13.07 -2.06
N ARG A 379 16.05 12.69 -1.94
CA ARG A 379 17.17 13.62 -2.13
C ARG A 379 17.35 14.11 -3.55
N PHE A 380 16.96 13.39 -4.61
CA PHE A 380 16.92 13.98 -5.96
C PHE A 380 15.93 15.15 -6.05
N LYS A 381 14.81 15.12 -5.33
CA LYS A 381 13.90 16.27 -5.23
C LYS A 381 14.62 17.45 -4.55
N THR A 382 15.29 17.19 -3.42
CA THR A 382 16.07 18.21 -2.66
C THR A 382 17.25 18.78 -3.45
N PHE A 383 18.01 17.98 -4.20
CA PHE A 383 19.07 18.49 -5.07
C PHE A 383 18.52 19.32 -6.23
N SER A 384 17.26 19.10 -6.62
CA SER A 384 16.70 19.75 -7.80
C SER A 384 15.99 21.07 -7.51
N VAL A 385 15.29 21.20 -6.38
CA VAL A 385 14.60 22.44 -5.97
C VAL A 385 15.00 22.97 -4.59
N GLY A 386 15.83 22.27 -3.83
CA GLY A 386 16.34 22.74 -2.53
C GLY A 386 15.44 22.46 -1.32
N ILE A 387 14.22 22.00 -1.53
CA ILE A 387 13.27 21.67 -0.45
C ILE A 387 13.54 20.24 0.08
N ASP A 388 13.60 20.09 1.40
CA ASP A 388 13.41 18.79 2.06
C ASP A 388 11.90 18.46 2.06
N VAL A 389 11.51 17.40 1.36
CA VAL A 389 10.10 17.02 1.21
C VAL A 389 9.52 16.38 2.47
N THR A 390 10.36 15.84 3.37
CA THR A 390 9.93 15.27 4.65
C THR A 390 9.70 16.34 5.72
N GLU A 391 10.51 17.41 5.70
CA GLU A 391 10.38 18.55 6.62
C GLU A 391 9.48 19.68 6.11
N GLY A 392 9.29 19.81 4.79
CA GLY A 392 8.61 20.96 4.17
C GLY A 392 9.40 22.27 4.26
N LYS A 393 10.75 22.19 4.27
CA LYS A 393 11.66 23.33 4.52
C LYS A 393 12.71 23.48 3.44
N ASP A 394 13.24 24.70 3.27
CA ASP A 394 14.39 24.97 2.40
C ASP A 394 15.70 24.49 3.06
N ALA A 395 16.29 23.45 2.48
CA ALA A 395 17.55 22.85 2.95
C ALA A 395 18.80 23.53 2.36
N ARG A 396 18.67 24.49 1.43
CA ARG A 396 19.80 25.07 0.69
C ARG A 396 20.82 25.74 1.61
N GLU A 397 20.38 26.39 2.69
CA GLU A 397 21.30 27.01 3.64
C GLU A 397 22.12 25.97 4.43
N ALA A 398 21.47 24.90 4.91
CA ALA A 398 22.14 23.81 5.63
C ALA A 398 23.14 23.06 4.73
N LEU A 399 22.77 22.82 3.46
CA LEU A 399 23.65 22.24 2.46
C LEU A 399 24.82 23.18 2.13
N ARG A 400 24.57 24.48 1.90
CA ARG A 400 25.63 25.48 1.61
C ARG A 400 26.59 25.72 2.77
N ARG A 401 26.15 25.56 4.03
CA ARG A 401 27.04 25.57 5.21
C ARG A 401 28.07 24.43 5.19
N SER A 402 27.77 23.31 4.53
CA SER A 402 28.66 22.13 4.44
C SER A 402 29.35 21.99 3.07
N LEU A 403 28.77 22.59 2.03
CA LEU A 403 29.22 22.57 0.64
C LEU A 403 28.90 23.94 0.00
N PRO A 404 29.78 24.96 0.15
CA PRO A 404 29.50 26.32 -0.33
C PRO A 404 29.27 26.45 -1.85
N SER A 405 29.73 25.47 -2.63
CA SER A 405 29.47 25.33 -4.07
C SER A 405 28.06 24.82 -4.40
N PHE A 406 27.23 24.45 -3.41
CA PHE A 406 25.94 23.83 -3.63
C PHE A 406 24.94 24.76 -4.35
N ARG A 407 24.60 24.37 -5.57
CA ARG A 407 23.52 24.91 -6.39
C ARG A 407 22.53 23.80 -6.74
N THR A 408 21.24 24.12 -6.79
CA THR A 408 20.20 23.17 -7.19
C THR A 408 20.09 23.02 -8.71
N HIS A 409 19.40 21.98 -9.20
CA HIS A 409 19.09 21.85 -10.65
C HIS A 409 18.42 23.10 -11.19
N ILE A 410 17.41 23.61 -10.48
CA ILE A 410 16.63 24.78 -10.90
C ILE A 410 17.46 26.08 -10.88
N GLU A 411 18.45 26.18 -10.01
CA GLU A 411 19.42 27.30 -9.99
C GLU A 411 20.42 27.23 -11.15
N ARG A 412 20.87 26.02 -11.55
CA ARG A 412 21.69 25.85 -12.77
C ARG A 412 20.88 26.20 -14.01
N PHE A 413 19.67 25.65 -14.14
CA PHE A 413 18.70 25.96 -15.20
C PHE A 413 18.52 27.47 -15.34
N ALA A 414 18.20 28.19 -14.25
CA ALA A 414 17.99 29.63 -14.28
C ALA A 414 19.18 30.40 -14.90
N SER A 415 20.39 30.02 -14.49
CA SER A 415 21.65 30.66 -14.92
C SER A 415 22.18 30.24 -16.30
N ASP A 416 21.52 29.32 -17.02
CA ASP A 416 21.91 28.95 -18.38
C ASP A 416 21.11 29.77 -19.42
N PRO A 417 21.74 30.57 -20.30
CA PRO A 417 21.05 31.33 -21.35
C PRO A 417 20.19 30.46 -22.28
N ARG A 418 20.56 29.19 -22.49
CA ARG A 418 19.86 28.23 -23.36
C ARG A 418 18.47 27.85 -22.84
N THR A 419 18.11 28.26 -21.63
CA THR A 419 16.76 28.08 -21.06
C THR A 419 15.75 29.15 -21.48
N GLN A 420 16.15 30.11 -22.31
CA GLN A 420 15.22 31.04 -22.95
C GLN A 420 14.23 30.27 -23.85
N GLY A 421 12.93 30.42 -23.59
CA GLY A 421 11.86 29.73 -24.33
C GLY A 421 11.53 28.31 -23.85
N VAL A 422 12.33 27.69 -22.98
CA VAL A 422 12.00 26.38 -22.40
C VAL A 422 10.90 26.56 -21.35
N MET A 423 9.68 26.06 -21.63
CA MET A 423 8.48 26.25 -20.79
C MET A 423 8.21 25.12 -19.80
N SER A 424 8.78 23.93 -20.02
CA SER A 424 8.74 22.81 -19.08
C SER A 424 9.91 21.86 -19.34
N GLN A 425 10.27 21.07 -18.33
CA GLN A 425 11.21 19.97 -18.46
C GLN A 425 10.81 18.86 -17.49
N GLN A 426 10.79 17.62 -17.98
CA GLN A 426 10.79 16.42 -17.14
C GLN A 426 12.16 15.77 -17.28
N THR A 427 12.73 15.29 -16.18
CA THR A 427 14.06 14.68 -16.14
C THR A 427 14.12 13.79 -14.92
N ARG A 428 13.77 12.51 -15.06
CA ARG A 428 14.04 11.56 -13.98
C ARG A 428 15.56 11.42 -13.83
N LEU A 429 16.04 11.59 -12.60
CA LEU A 429 17.40 11.27 -12.20
C LEU A 429 17.34 9.96 -11.44
N TRP A 430 18.34 9.11 -11.65
CA TRP A 430 18.42 7.78 -11.07
C TRP A 430 19.81 7.58 -10.47
N PHE A 431 19.88 6.86 -9.35
CA PHE A 431 21.13 6.25 -8.88
C PHE A 431 21.32 4.89 -9.57
N TYR A 432 22.51 4.67 -10.12
CA TYR A 432 22.92 3.45 -10.84
C TYR A 432 24.26 2.90 -10.32
N PRO A 433 24.51 1.58 -10.37
CA PRO A 433 25.76 0.97 -9.93
C PRO A 433 26.88 1.02 -10.99
N ASP A 434 27.15 2.17 -11.60
CA ASP A 434 28.22 2.27 -12.62
C ASP A 434 29.63 2.35 -12.02
N ASP A 435 29.76 3.07 -10.91
CA ASP A 435 30.99 3.26 -10.14
C ASP A 435 31.13 2.26 -8.95
N VAL A 436 30.32 1.19 -9.00
CA VAL A 436 30.58 -0.05 -8.26
C VAL A 436 31.76 -0.74 -8.96
N ASN A 437 32.96 -0.45 -8.44
CA ASN A 437 34.25 -0.90 -8.95
C ASN A 437 34.73 -2.11 -8.14
N VAL A 438 34.54 -3.29 -8.71
CA VAL A 438 34.97 -4.57 -8.11
C VAL A 438 36.11 -5.21 -8.91
N SER A 439 36.87 -6.05 -8.24
CA SER A 439 37.82 -6.99 -8.86
C SER A 439 37.41 -8.41 -8.50
N LEU A 440 37.56 -9.31 -9.46
CA LEU A 440 37.46 -10.75 -9.28
C LEU A 440 38.87 -11.36 -9.45
N SER A 441 39.14 -12.48 -8.81
CA SER A 441 40.25 -13.36 -9.21
C SER A 441 40.06 -13.88 -10.64
N ALA A 442 41.12 -14.35 -11.29
CA ALA A 442 40.99 -15.05 -12.59
C ALA A 442 40.18 -16.35 -12.42
N GLU A 443 40.29 -16.94 -11.24
CA GLU A 443 39.56 -18.10 -10.77
C GLU A 443 38.09 -17.78 -10.43
N GLY A 444 37.70 -16.51 -10.25
CA GLY A 444 36.33 -16.07 -9.90
C GLY A 444 35.88 -16.33 -8.45
N ASP A 445 36.73 -16.98 -7.65
CA ASP A 445 36.52 -17.37 -6.25
C ASP A 445 36.65 -16.23 -5.22
N THR A 446 37.19 -15.09 -5.62
CA THR A 446 37.52 -13.96 -4.75
C THR A 446 36.89 -12.68 -5.29
N LEU A 447 36.05 -12.02 -4.49
CA LEU A 447 35.49 -10.70 -4.76
C LEU A 447 36.17 -9.64 -3.90
N VAL A 448 36.64 -8.54 -4.50
CA VAL A 448 37.14 -7.35 -3.80
C VAL A 448 36.43 -6.08 -4.32
N MET A 449 35.65 -5.44 -3.46
CA MET A 449 34.87 -4.22 -3.72
C MET A 449 35.69 -2.96 -3.41
N ARG A 450 36.57 -2.58 -4.34
CA ARG A 450 37.44 -1.38 -4.24
C ARG A 450 36.64 -0.07 -4.07
N ARG A 451 35.46 0.00 -4.69
CA ARG A 451 34.46 1.05 -4.48
C ARG A 451 33.07 0.45 -4.68
N ALA A 452 32.13 0.75 -3.80
CA ALA A 452 30.75 0.32 -3.92
C ALA A 452 29.82 1.53 -3.97
N ARG A 453 30.06 2.43 -4.94
CA ARG A 453 29.31 3.69 -5.04
C ARG A 453 28.25 3.66 -6.13
N MET A 454 27.06 4.13 -5.76
CA MET A 454 26.02 4.49 -6.72
C MET A 454 26.30 5.88 -7.31
N THR A 455 26.25 5.98 -8.64
CA THR A 455 26.34 7.26 -9.36
C THR A 455 24.97 7.74 -9.80
N ALA A 456 24.70 9.03 -9.60
CA ALA A 456 23.58 9.69 -10.25
C ALA A 456 23.78 9.71 -11.78
N ALA A 457 22.70 9.55 -12.53
CA ALA A 457 22.61 9.86 -13.96
C ALA A 457 21.17 10.28 -14.31
N SER A 458 20.94 10.72 -15.54
CA SER A 458 19.60 10.80 -16.12
C SER A 458 19.05 9.40 -16.41
N GLU A 459 17.73 9.25 -16.34
CA GLU A 459 17.01 7.99 -16.54
C GLU A 459 17.39 7.28 -17.83
N ARG A 460 17.82 6.02 -17.69
CA ARG A 460 18.14 5.10 -18.78
C ARG A 460 16.99 4.14 -19.05
N MET A 461 15.81 4.67 -19.36
CA MET A 461 14.84 3.85 -20.08
C MET A 461 15.51 3.35 -21.36
N GLN A 462 15.39 2.06 -21.66
CA GLN A 462 16.04 1.43 -22.82
C GLN A 462 15.39 1.85 -24.17
N GLU A 463 14.60 2.94 -24.15
CA GLU A 463 13.74 3.45 -25.21
C GLU A 463 14.41 4.46 -26.15
N ALA A 464 15.73 4.67 -26.02
CA ALA A 464 16.53 5.08 -27.18
C ALA A 464 16.34 4.11 -28.37
N ALA A 465 16.01 2.84 -28.08
CA ALA A 465 15.80 1.77 -29.06
C ALA A 465 14.50 1.89 -29.90
N ALA A 466 13.55 2.76 -29.56
CA ALA A 466 12.23 2.82 -30.20
C ALA A 466 11.93 4.11 -30.98
N SER A 467 12.75 5.16 -30.87
CA SER A 467 12.40 6.49 -31.42
C SER A 467 13.57 7.28 -32.03
N GLY A 468 14.63 6.61 -32.47
CA GLY A 468 15.57 7.11 -33.49
C GLY A 468 16.43 8.35 -33.13
N GLY A 469 16.31 8.88 -31.91
CA GLY A 469 17.04 10.06 -31.47
C GLY A 469 17.21 10.07 -29.96
N ALA A 470 18.44 9.86 -29.49
CA ALA A 470 18.79 10.18 -28.11
C ALA A 470 18.74 11.71 -27.95
N ALA A 471 17.72 12.21 -27.26
CA ALA A 471 17.63 13.62 -26.91
C ALA A 471 18.86 14.01 -26.07
N ALA A 472 19.72 14.86 -26.62
CA ALA A 472 20.98 15.23 -25.98
C ALA A 472 20.71 15.83 -24.59
N GLU A 473 21.19 15.16 -23.54
CA GLU A 473 20.92 15.53 -22.16
C GLU A 473 21.30 17.00 -21.90
N ALA A 474 20.36 17.72 -21.29
CA ALA A 474 20.45 19.16 -21.10
C ALA A 474 21.68 19.57 -20.26
N PRO A 475 22.41 20.63 -20.63
CA PRO A 475 23.67 20.99 -19.96
C PRO A 475 23.56 21.18 -18.44
N TRP A 476 22.53 21.87 -17.96
CA TRP A 476 22.27 22.08 -16.54
C TRP A 476 21.82 20.79 -15.79
N THR A 477 21.25 19.81 -16.50
CA THR A 477 21.01 18.46 -15.97
C THR A 477 22.34 17.74 -15.77
N ARG A 478 23.22 17.77 -16.77
CA ARG A 478 24.57 17.18 -16.68
C ARG A 478 25.39 17.83 -15.55
N GLU A 479 25.45 19.16 -15.49
CA GLU A 479 26.15 19.85 -14.39
C GLU A 479 25.57 19.54 -13.00
N THR A 480 24.29 19.16 -12.91
CA THR A 480 23.69 18.71 -11.65
C THR A 480 24.15 17.30 -11.30
N ILE A 481 24.15 16.37 -12.26
CA ILE A 481 24.67 15.01 -12.11
C ILE A 481 26.17 15.03 -11.76
N ASP A 482 26.97 15.79 -12.51
CA ASP A 482 28.40 15.97 -12.29
C ASP A 482 28.73 16.57 -10.92
N ALA A 483 27.85 17.42 -10.38
CA ALA A 483 28.00 17.97 -9.03
C ALA A 483 27.60 16.95 -7.96
N ILE A 484 26.48 16.23 -8.11
CA ILE A 484 26.06 15.17 -7.16
C ILE A 484 27.13 14.08 -7.06
N ASN A 485 27.69 13.64 -8.19
CA ASN A 485 28.71 12.58 -8.22
C ASN A 485 30.07 13.04 -7.67
N ARG A 486 30.45 14.30 -7.92
CA ARG A 486 31.72 14.90 -7.43
C ARG A 486 31.66 15.21 -5.94
N ASP A 487 30.57 15.82 -5.49
CA ASP A 487 30.43 16.36 -4.14
C ASP A 487 29.74 15.33 -3.19
N TYR A 488 29.59 14.08 -3.64
CA TYR A 488 28.86 12.99 -2.96
C TYR A 488 29.25 12.84 -1.48
N ASP A 489 30.55 12.78 -1.16
CA ASP A 489 31.03 12.62 0.21
C ASP A 489 30.80 13.86 1.08
N ALA A 490 30.57 15.03 0.49
CA ALA A 490 30.15 16.24 1.21
C ALA A 490 28.64 16.25 1.47
N LEU A 491 27.84 15.81 0.48
CA LEU A 491 26.40 15.62 0.64
C LEU A 491 26.10 14.54 1.70
N ALA A 492 26.83 13.43 1.68
CA ALA A 492 26.66 12.29 2.59
C ALA A 492 26.99 12.61 4.07
N ARG A 493 27.68 13.72 4.36
CA ARG A 493 27.88 14.22 5.74
C ARG A 493 26.67 14.97 6.29
N VAL A 494 25.77 15.46 5.42
CA VAL A 494 24.52 16.15 5.78
C VAL A 494 23.32 15.22 5.61
N LEU A 495 23.38 14.32 4.62
CA LEU A 495 22.33 13.41 4.19
C LEU A 495 22.86 11.96 4.35
N PRO A 496 22.84 11.39 5.57
CA PRO A 496 23.48 10.10 5.85
C PRO A 496 22.93 8.93 5.03
N GLU A 497 21.70 9.03 4.51
CA GLU A 497 21.13 8.04 3.59
C GLU A 497 21.97 7.78 2.34
N LEU A 498 22.80 8.73 1.89
CA LEU A 498 23.75 8.50 0.79
C LEU A 498 24.90 7.57 1.21
N ARG A 499 25.45 7.76 2.42
CA ARG A 499 26.47 6.86 2.97
C ARG A 499 25.88 5.46 3.19
N ASP A 500 24.64 5.40 3.65
CA ASP A 500 23.91 4.16 3.83
C ASP A 500 23.59 3.49 2.46
N LEU A 501 23.42 4.26 1.37
CA LEU A 501 23.24 3.72 0.01
C LEU A 501 24.51 3.01 -0.51
N ASP A 502 25.71 3.53 -0.21
CA ASP A 502 26.97 2.82 -0.46
C ASP A 502 27.03 1.48 0.34
N ARG A 503 26.31 1.35 1.47
CA ARG A 503 26.15 0.05 2.19
C ARG A 503 25.19 -0.89 1.48
N VAL A 504 24.03 -0.40 1.03
CA VAL A 504 23.09 -1.18 0.19
C VAL A 504 23.80 -1.75 -1.05
N ALA A 505 24.67 -0.95 -1.68
CA ALA A 505 25.48 -1.38 -2.82
C ALA A 505 26.43 -2.55 -2.48
N ARG A 506 27.15 -2.49 -1.35
CA ARG A 506 28.06 -3.57 -0.89
C ARG A 506 27.30 -4.89 -0.67
N LEU A 507 26.17 -4.84 0.04
CA LEU A 507 25.36 -6.01 0.35
C LEU A 507 24.81 -6.70 -0.91
N LEU A 508 24.23 -5.93 -1.83
CA LEU A 508 23.68 -6.48 -3.09
C LEU A 508 24.78 -6.98 -4.03
N THR A 509 25.96 -6.35 -4.02
CA THR A 509 27.12 -6.79 -4.84
C THR A 509 27.62 -8.16 -4.41
N LEU A 510 27.75 -8.40 -3.09
CA LEU A 510 28.14 -9.70 -2.53
C LEU A 510 27.22 -10.82 -3.03
N PHE A 511 25.90 -10.68 -2.85
CA PHE A 511 24.96 -11.72 -3.26
C PHE A 511 24.84 -11.87 -4.78
N THR A 512 25.04 -10.80 -5.56
CA THR A 512 25.00 -10.92 -7.03
C THR A 512 26.20 -11.70 -7.55
N TRP A 513 27.38 -11.51 -6.97
CA TRP A 513 28.55 -12.35 -7.26
C TRP A 513 28.31 -13.80 -6.83
N LEU A 514 27.79 -14.06 -5.62
CA LEU A 514 27.47 -15.42 -5.16
C LEU A 514 26.46 -16.14 -6.06
N ARG A 515 25.46 -15.41 -6.58
CA ARG A 515 24.47 -15.93 -7.53
C ARG A 515 25.12 -16.31 -8.87
N GLN A 516 26.05 -15.50 -9.36
CA GLN A 516 26.81 -15.79 -10.58
C GLN A 516 27.78 -16.97 -10.36
N ALA A 517 28.50 -16.99 -9.25
CA ALA A 517 29.38 -18.09 -8.84
C ALA A 517 28.65 -19.44 -8.75
N ALA A 518 27.45 -19.47 -8.17
CA ALA A 518 26.61 -20.67 -8.13
C ALA A 518 26.12 -21.10 -9.53
N ALA A 519 25.80 -20.14 -10.41
CA ALA A 519 25.40 -20.41 -11.80
C ALA A 519 26.57 -20.92 -12.68
N GLU A 520 27.81 -20.58 -12.33
CA GLU A 520 29.04 -21.17 -12.89
C GLU A 520 29.34 -22.59 -12.35
N GLY A 521 28.52 -23.12 -11.44
CA GLY A 521 28.65 -24.47 -10.89
C GLY A 521 29.61 -24.61 -9.71
N ARG A 522 29.96 -23.50 -9.03
CA ARG A 522 30.85 -23.51 -7.86
C ARG A 522 30.12 -23.96 -6.60
N SER A 523 30.86 -24.56 -5.67
CA SER A 523 30.36 -24.74 -4.31
C SER A 523 30.15 -23.38 -3.66
N VAL A 524 28.97 -23.16 -3.11
CA VAL A 524 28.59 -21.99 -2.31
C VAL A 524 27.86 -22.52 -1.07
N PRO A 525 27.89 -21.81 0.08
CA PRO A 525 27.24 -22.31 1.28
C PRO A 525 25.72 -22.28 1.13
N ASP A 526 25.02 -22.82 2.12
CA ASP A 526 23.55 -22.81 2.20
C ASP A 526 23.00 -21.40 2.47
N LEU A 527 23.21 -20.47 1.54
CA LEU A 527 22.77 -19.05 1.61
C LEU A 527 21.27 -18.93 1.86
N ASP A 528 20.50 -19.93 1.42
CA ASP A 528 19.08 -20.08 1.65
C ASP A 528 18.74 -20.04 3.16
N ALA A 529 19.67 -20.41 4.07
CA ALA A 529 19.51 -20.29 5.52
C ALA A 529 19.24 -18.85 6.01
N LEU A 530 19.63 -17.83 5.24
CA LEU A 530 19.26 -16.42 5.50
C LEU A 530 17.75 -16.19 5.49
N LEU A 531 16.97 -17.06 4.85
CA LEU A 531 15.51 -16.92 4.77
C LEU A 531 14.81 -17.06 6.12
N ASP A 532 15.35 -17.85 7.05
CA ASP A 532 14.81 -18.02 8.42
C ASP A 532 15.20 -16.88 9.37
N VAL A 533 16.05 -15.93 8.94
CA VAL A 533 16.41 -14.74 9.73
C VAL A 533 15.19 -13.83 9.90
N VAL A 534 14.90 -13.44 11.13
CA VAL A 534 13.81 -12.51 11.46
C VAL A 534 14.22 -11.08 11.14
N LEU A 535 13.48 -10.44 10.25
CA LEU A 535 13.60 -9.03 9.92
C LEU A 535 12.94 -8.17 11.02
N PRO A 536 13.54 -7.04 11.42
CA PRO A 536 12.93 -6.11 12.37
C PRO A 536 11.72 -5.39 11.75
N PRO A 537 10.74 -4.94 12.56
CA PRO A 537 9.58 -4.21 12.05
C PRO A 537 10.00 -2.85 11.52
N LEU A 538 9.75 -2.57 10.24
CA LEU A 538 10.11 -1.30 9.60
C LEU A 538 9.17 -1.00 8.41
N PRO A 539 7.95 -0.48 8.67
CA PRO A 539 6.98 -0.19 7.62
C PRO A 539 7.48 0.92 6.68
N THR A 540 7.43 0.69 5.36
CA THR A 540 7.74 1.73 4.35
C THR A 540 6.46 2.42 3.82
N PRO A 541 6.47 3.75 3.59
CA PRO A 541 5.35 4.43 2.93
C PRO A 541 5.00 3.79 1.58
N ARG A 542 3.71 3.60 1.31
CA ARG A 542 3.18 3.11 0.01
C ARG A 542 2.83 4.24 -0.96
N ARG A 543 2.52 5.42 -0.42
CA ARG A 543 2.24 6.66 -1.14
C ARG A 543 2.94 7.83 -0.43
N PHE A 544 3.22 8.88 -1.17
CA PHE A 544 3.81 10.12 -0.70
C PHE A 544 3.10 11.31 -1.36
N PRO A 545 2.93 12.46 -0.69
CA PRO A 545 2.46 13.66 -1.37
C PRO A 545 3.49 14.08 -2.42
N GLN A 546 3.04 14.46 -3.62
CA GLN A 546 3.94 14.97 -4.64
C GLN A 546 4.44 16.35 -4.21
N LEU A 547 5.75 16.60 -4.32
CA LEU A 547 6.33 17.91 -4.03
C LEU A 547 5.78 18.96 -5.00
N LEU A 548 4.93 19.86 -4.50
CA LEU A 548 4.36 20.97 -5.26
C LEU A 548 5.12 22.26 -4.95
N THR A 549 6.17 22.58 -5.71
CA THR A 549 6.87 23.87 -5.60
C THR A 549 6.43 24.86 -6.65
N TYR A 550 6.25 26.13 -6.26
CA TYR A 550 6.30 27.25 -7.18
C TYR A 550 7.73 27.82 -7.23
N ASN A 551 8.40 27.66 -8.37
CA ASN A 551 9.76 28.13 -8.61
C ASN A 551 9.72 29.45 -9.39
N MET A 552 10.33 30.51 -8.87
CA MET A 552 10.60 31.75 -9.63
C MET A 552 12.02 31.74 -10.19
N LEU A 553 12.15 31.94 -11.50
CA LEU A 553 13.46 32.07 -12.13
C LEU A 553 13.77 33.54 -12.48
N PRO A 554 15.01 34.02 -12.28
CA PRO A 554 15.50 35.23 -12.96
C PRO A 554 15.52 35.03 -14.50
N PRO A 555 15.81 36.09 -15.28
CA PRO A 555 16.01 35.99 -16.73
C PRO A 555 17.03 34.90 -17.11
N ALA A 556 16.86 34.27 -18.27
CA ALA A 556 17.74 33.18 -18.71
C ALA A 556 19.20 33.67 -18.82
N GLY A 557 20.13 32.95 -18.18
CA GLY A 557 21.54 33.34 -18.15
C GLY A 557 21.93 34.31 -17.02
N ALA A 558 20.97 34.85 -16.26
CA ALA A 558 21.27 35.74 -15.14
C ALA A 558 21.70 34.94 -13.90
N GLN A 559 22.70 35.46 -13.18
CA GLN A 559 23.04 34.98 -11.84
C GLN A 559 22.16 35.69 -10.81
N GLY A 560 21.40 34.92 -10.02
CA GLY A 560 20.50 35.43 -8.98
C GLY A 560 19.71 34.31 -8.31
N ASP A 561 19.14 34.59 -7.14
CA ASP A 561 18.46 33.57 -6.33
C ASP A 561 17.11 33.14 -6.94
N VAL A 562 16.98 31.82 -7.17
CA VAL A 562 15.69 31.19 -7.43
C VAL A 562 14.88 31.19 -6.12
N ASP A 563 13.69 31.79 -6.15
CA ASP A 563 12.73 31.60 -5.06
C ASP A 563 12.01 30.26 -5.26
N VAL A 564 11.96 29.44 -4.22
CA VAL A 564 11.25 28.17 -4.22
C VAL A 564 10.24 28.21 -3.08
N ILE A 565 8.95 28.16 -3.42
CA ILE A 565 7.86 28.25 -2.47
C ILE A 565 7.15 26.90 -2.44
N ASP A 566 7.24 26.20 -1.30
CA ASP A 566 6.50 24.96 -1.09
C ASP A 566 4.98 25.22 -1.01
N ARG A 567 4.21 24.27 -1.54
CA ARG A 567 2.76 24.25 -1.59
C ARG A 567 2.19 22.94 -1.02
N ALA A 568 2.88 22.27 -0.09
CA ALA A 568 2.31 21.13 0.63
C ALA A 568 0.89 21.39 1.18
N PRO A 569 0.51 22.60 1.69
CA PRO A 569 -0.87 22.88 2.08
C PRO A 569 -1.91 22.80 0.94
N VAL A 570 -1.49 22.89 -0.33
CA VAL A 570 -2.34 22.68 -1.52
C VAL A 570 -2.44 21.19 -1.86
N ALA A 571 -1.36 20.42 -1.69
CA ALA A 571 -1.42 18.95 -1.77
C ALA A 571 -2.32 18.38 -0.66
N GLU A 572 -2.17 18.84 0.59
CA GLU A 572 -3.07 18.54 1.72
C GLU A 572 -4.53 18.96 1.48
N ALA A 573 -4.80 19.87 0.53
CA ALA A 573 -6.15 20.26 0.12
C ALA A 573 -6.72 19.37 -1.00
N LEU A 574 -5.88 18.94 -1.93
CA LEU A 574 -6.25 18.03 -3.02
C LEU A 574 -6.40 16.58 -2.53
N GLU A 575 -5.60 16.14 -1.56
CA GLU A 575 -5.75 14.82 -0.93
C GLU A 575 -7.13 14.68 -0.27
N ARG A 576 -7.59 15.74 0.44
CA ARG A 576 -8.94 15.82 1.01
C ARG A 576 -10.06 15.73 -0.02
N LEU A 577 -9.80 15.97 -1.30
CA LEU A 577 -10.79 15.79 -2.37
C LEU A 577 -10.87 14.34 -2.88
N ARG A 578 -9.99 13.43 -2.46
CA ARG A 578 -9.94 12.03 -2.95
C ARG A 578 -10.86 11.10 -2.13
N PRO A 579 -11.11 9.87 -2.59
CA PRO A 579 -11.71 8.84 -1.76
C PRO A 579 -10.78 8.40 -0.62
N ALA A 580 -11.30 8.41 0.60
CA ALA A 580 -10.56 7.99 1.78
C ALA A 580 -10.07 6.53 1.64
N GLY A 581 -8.80 6.29 1.99
CA GLY A 581 -8.10 5.03 1.73
C GLY A 581 -7.40 4.95 0.37
N GLY A 582 -7.48 5.98 -0.47
CA GLY A 582 -6.75 6.06 -1.74
C GLY A 582 -7.36 5.28 -2.91
N PHE A 583 -8.62 4.87 -2.80
CA PHE A 583 -9.33 4.16 -3.87
C PHE A 583 -9.54 5.06 -5.10
N LEU A 584 -9.40 4.50 -6.29
CA LEU A 584 -9.82 5.15 -7.54
C LEU A 584 -11.35 5.19 -7.63
N LEU A 585 -11.91 6.37 -7.94
CA LEU A 585 -13.28 6.49 -8.45
C LEU A 585 -13.41 5.72 -9.77
N PRO A 586 -14.62 5.27 -10.18
CA PRO A 586 -14.88 4.82 -11.54
C PRO A 586 -14.45 5.89 -12.56
N ALA A 587 -13.73 5.51 -13.62
CA ALA A 587 -13.01 6.48 -14.47
C ALA A 587 -13.96 7.53 -15.09
N ARG A 588 -15.15 7.10 -15.53
CA ARG A 588 -16.23 7.99 -16.03
C ARG A 588 -16.65 9.05 -15.00
N ARG A 589 -16.83 8.66 -13.73
CA ARG A 589 -17.17 9.56 -12.62
C ARG A 589 -16.02 10.51 -12.32
N ARG A 590 -14.78 10.00 -12.30
CA ARG A 590 -13.56 10.79 -12.10
C ARG A 590 -13.40 11.85 -13.19
N PHE A 591 -13.51 11.46 -14.45
CA PHE A 591 -13.42 12.35 -15.61
C PHE A 591 -14.44 13.50 -15.53
N ARG A 592 -15.74 13.19 -15.36
CA ARG A 592 -16.80 14.20 -15.20
C ARG A 592 -16.51 15.18 -14.05
N ARG A 593 -16.00 14.67 -12.92
CA ARG A 593 -15.60 15.46 -11.75
C ARG A 593 -14.38 16.34 -12.01
N ALA A 594 -13.37 15.84 -12.71
CA ALA A 594 -12.20 16.61 -13.09
C ALA A 594 -12.55 17.75 -14.07
N VAL A 595 -13.44 17.48 -15.03
CA VAL A 595 -13.99 18.48 -15.95
C VAL A 595 -14.79 19.56 -15.20
N SER A 596 -15.58 19.20 -14.17
CA SER A 596 -16.39 20.18 -13.44
C SER A 596 -15.59 21.16 -12.59
N LEU A 597 -14.30 20.90 -12.35
CA LEU A 597 -13.36 21.82 -11.71
C LEU A 597 -12.71 22.83 -12.69
N LEU A 598 -12.91 22.70 -14.01
CA LEU A 598 -12.35 23.60 -15.00
C LEU A 598 -13.11 24.94 -15.09
N ASP A 599 -12.57 25.99 -14.46
CA ASP A 599 -13.06 27.36 -14.63
C ASP A 599 -12.89 27.86 -16.07
N ARG A 600 -13.96 27.77 -16.87
CA ARG A 600 -14.02 28.21 -18.28
C ARG A 600 -13.77 29.71 -18.51
N ARG A 601 -13.50 30.51 -17.47
CA ARG A 601 -13.02 31.90 -17.57
C ARG A 601 -11.50 32.01 -17.66
N VAL A 602 -10.78 30.93 -17.32
CA VAL A 602 -9.32 30.83 -17.44
C VAL A 602 -9.00 30.26 -18.84
N PRO A 603 -8.18 30.93 -19.68
CA PRO A 603 -7.99 30.53 -21.08
C PRO A 603 -7.58 29.06 -21.27
N ASP A 604 -6.62 28.56 -20.50
CA ASP A 604 -6.12 27.18 -20.63
C ASP A 604 -7.19 26.15 -20.20
N HIS A 605 -7.97 26.47 -19.18
CA HIS A 605 -9.08 25.63 -18.73
C HIS A 605 -10.23 25.62 -19.75
N ALA A 606 -10.50 26.77 -20.39
CA ALA A 606 -11.49 26.88 -21.46
C ALA A 606 -11.04 26.13 -22.72
N ALA A 607 -9.76 26.15 -23.05
CA ALA A 607 -9.18 25.38 -24.15
C ALA A 607 -9.27 23.87 -23.88
N LEU A 608 -8.85 23.40 -22.69
CA LEU A 608 -8.95 21.99 -22.30
C LEU A 608 -10.41 21.51 -22.19
N ALA A 609 -11.30 22.34 -21.65
CA ALA A 609 -12.73 22.03 -21.62
C ALA A 609 -13.32 21.92 -23.03
N LYS A 610 -12.92 22.78 -23.97
CA LYS A 610 -13.34 22.69 -25.38
C LYS A 610 -12.78 21.46 -26.09
N GLU A 611 -11.54 21.06 -25.79
CA GLU A 611 -10.96 19.80 -26.27
C GLU A 611 -11.80 18.60 -25.78
N PHE A 612 -12.17 18.59 -24.50
CA PHE A 612 -12.91 17.51 -23.88
C PHE A 612 -14.40 17.50 -24.25
N ASP A 613 -15.02 18.66 -24.48
CA ASP A 613 -16.38 18.78 -25.04
C ASP A 613 -16.50 18.22 -26.48
N ALA A 614 -15.36 18.03 -27.18
CA ALA A 614 -15.30 17.53 -28.55
C ALA A 614 -15.04 16.01 -28.67
N VAL A 615 -14.85 15.31 -27.55
CA VAL A 615 -14.62 13.86 -27.48
C VAL A 615 -15.84 13.21 -26.84
N ASP A 616 -16.40 12.16 -27.44
CA ASP A 616 -17.44 11.36 -26.80
C ASP A 616 -16.82 10.48 -25.70
N PRO A 617 -17.13 10.69 -24.40
CA PRO A 617 -16.61 9.85 -23.33
C PRO A 617 -17.23 8.45 -23.36
N SER A 618 -18.34 8.20 -24.08
CA SER A 618 -18.95 6.87 -24.19
C SER A 618 -18.00 5.89 -24.89
N ALA A 619 -17.36 6.32 -25.97
CA ALA A 619 -16.46 5.53 -26.82
C ALA A 619 -15.03 5.33 -26.26
N LEU A 620 -14.70 5.89 -25.09
CA LEU A 620 -13.39 5.73 -24.44
C LEU A 620 -13.38 4.59 -23.41
N ASP A 621 -12.21 3.97 -23.26
CA ASP A 621 -11.91 3.10 -22.13
C ASP A 621 -11.56 3.88 -20.85
N ASP A 622 -11.52 3.18 -19.72
CA ASP A 622 -11.26 3.76 -18.41
C ASP A 622 -9.85 4.37 -18.27
N ALA A 623 -8.84 3.85 -18.98
CA ALA A 623 -7.47 4.36 -18.90
C ALA A 623 -7.31 5.69 -19.66
N ALA A 624 -7.97 5.82 -20.82
CA ALA A 624 -8.08 7.08 -21.55
C ALA A 624 -8.85 8.14 -20.73
N LEU A 625 -9.94 7.74 -20.07
CA LEU A 625 -10.72 8.62 -19.19
C LEU A 625 -9.93 9.08 -17.96
N ASP A 626 -9.16 8.19 -17.31
CA ASP A 626 -8.23 8.57 -16.22
C ASP A 626 -7.11 9.50 -16.70
N ALA A 627 -6.56 9.28 -17.89
CA ALA A 627 -5.55 10.15 -18.48
C ALA A 627 -6.08 11.57 -18.76
N MET A 628 -7.33 11.68 -19.25
CA MET A 628 -8.02 12.96 -19.42
C MET A 628 -8.36 13.61 -18.07
N ALA A 629 -8.83 12.84 -17.09
CA ALA A 629 -9.10 13.32 -15.74
C ALA A 629 -7.84 13.91 -15.09
N PHE A 630 -6.72 13.19 -15.13
CA PHE A 630 -5.42 13.65 -14.62
C PHE A 630 -4.95 14.95 -15.31
N ARG A 631 -5.19 15.12 -16.61
CA ARG A 631 -4.86 16.38 -17.32
C ARG A 631 -5.64 17.58 -16.77
N ALA A 632 -6.94 17.42 -16.51
CA ALA A 632 -7.77 18.47 -15.92
C ALA A 632 -7.41 18.73 -14.44
N GLU A 633 -7.26 17.68 -13.63
CA GLU A 633 -6.82 17.77 -12.24
C GLU A 633 -5.46 18.48 -12.12
N ARG A 634 -4.49 18.16 -13.00
CA ARG A 634 -3.16 18.80 -13.00
C ARG A 634 -3.23 20.28 -13.35
N LEU A 635 -4.12 20.67 -14.27
CA LEU A 635 -4.33 22.07 -14.63
C LEU A 635 -4.96 22.85 -13.47
N VAL A 636 -5.97 22.28 -12.82
CA VAL A 636 -6.59 22.81 -11.58
C VAL A 636 -5.58 22.95 -10.46
N MET A 637 -4.74 21.94 -10.23
CA MET A 637 -3.65 21.97 -9.24
C MET A 637 -2.66 23.12 -9.50
N HIS A 638 -2.19 23.31 -10.73
CA HIS A 638 -1.33 24.45 -11.05
C HIS A 638 -2.04 25.79 -10.80
N HIS A 639 -3.33 25.90 -11.15
CA HIS A 639 -4.12 27.11 -10.92
C HIS A 639 -4.26 27.43 -9.42
N LEU A 640 -4.55 26.42 -8.59
CA LEU A 640 -4.57 26.53 -7.13
C LEU A 640 -3.22 26.99 -6.60
N VAL A 641 -2.13 26.31 -6.98
CA VAL A 641 -0.75 26.65 -6.59
C VAL A 641 -0.41 28.13 -6.84
N LEU A 642 -0.74 28.65 -8.04
CA LEU A 642 -0.43 30.01 -8.45
C LEU A 642 -1.26 31.09 -7.73
N ARG A 643 -2.51 30.78 -7.35
CA ARG A 643 -3.48 31.75 -6.83
C ARG A 643 -3.53 31.82 -5.30
N THR A 644 -3.11 30.76 -4.61
CA THR A 644 -3.25 30.58 -3.15
C THR A 644 -2.00 30.98 -2.36
N LEU A 645 -1.05 31.69 -3.00
CA LEU A 645 0.17 32.18 -2.38
C LEU A 645 -0.10 33.20 -1.26
N ALA A 646 0.75 33.24 -0.23
CA ALA A 646 0.62 34.20 0.86
C ALA A 646 0.83 35.65 0.37
N ALA A 647 0.35 36.63 1.13
CA ALA A 647 0.52 38.04 0.73
C ALA A 647 2.01 38.46 0.64
N PRO A 648 2.89 38.15 1.61
CA PRO A 648 4.32 38.50 1.51
C PRO A 648 5.01 37.86 0.30
N ASP A 649 4.65 36.61 -0.02
CA ASP A 649 5.14 35.92 -1.22
C ASP A 649 4.70 36.66 -2.49
N ARG A 650 3.40 37.00 -2.60
CA ARG A 650 2.84 37.73 -3.75
C ARG A 650 3.46 39.10 -3.94
N ASP A 651 3.72 39.83 -2.86
CA ASP A 651 4.36 41.14 -2.92
C ASP A 651 5.84 41.02 -3.32
N ARG A 652 6.54 39.97 -2.86
CA ARG A 652 7.88 39.61 -3.38
C ARG A 652 7.82 39.21 -4.86
N LEU A 653 6.81 38.43 -5.28
CA LEU A 653 6.63 37.99 -6.68
C LEU A 653 6.50 39.21 -7.60
N GLU A 654 5.55 40.11 -7.32
CA GLU A 654 5.27 41.27 -8.17
C GLU A 654 6.42 42.28 -8.16
N THR A 655 7.19 42.37 -7.07
CA THR A 655 8.40 43.19 -7.01
C THR A 655 9.50 42.63 -7.92
N ARG A 656 9.83 41.33 -7.80
CA ARG A 656 10.84 40.67 -8.66
C ARG A 656 10.40 40.63 -10.14
N LYS A 657 9.13 40.34 -10.43
CA LYS A 657 8.52 40.39 -11.76
C LYS A 657 8.69 41.76 -12.45
N LYS A 658 8.49 42.87 -11.72
CA LYS A 658 8.73 44.23 -12.23
C LYS A 658 10.20 44.48 -12.53
N ALA A 659 11.11 43.98 -11.69
CA ALA A 659 12.55 44.10 -11.89
C ALA A 659 13.10 43.22 -13.04
N TRP A 660 12.43 42.11 -13.37
CA TRP A 660 12.90 41.12 -14.35
C TRP A 660 12.12 41.09 -15.67
N GLY A 661 11.06 41.89 -15.81
CA GLY A 661 10.25 41.98 -17.03
C GLY A 661 9.34 40.78 -17.31
N GLY A 662 9.25 39.81 -16.40
CA GLY A 662 8.45 38.60 -16.56
C GLY A 662 8.64 37.61 -15.43
N LEU A 663 7.95 36.45 -15.52
CA LEU A 663 8.13 35.31 -14.63
C LEU A 663 8.20 34.02 -15.46
N ARG A 664 9.14 33.14 -15.12
CA ARG A 664 9.14 31.74 -15.56
C ARG A 664 8.80 30.87 -14.34
N GLY A 665 7.70 30.13 -14.41
CA GLY A 665 7.31 29.13 -13.42
C GLY A 665 7.70 27.74 -13.90
N PHE A 666 8.34 26.93 -13.04
CA PHE A 666 8.76 25.57 -13.39
C PHE A 666 8.20 24.52 -12.43
N SER A 667 7.77 23.39 -12.99
CA SER A 667 7.41 22.16 -12.27
C SER A 667 8.48 21.11 -12.56
N VAL A 668 8.92 20.38 -11.53
CA VAL A 668 10.12 19.55 -11.55
C VAL A 668 9.78 18.16 -10.99
N GLY A 669 9.66 17.16 -11.87
CA GLY A 669 9.35 15.77 -11.52
C GLY A 669 10.52 14.85 -11.88
N ILE A 670 11.17 14.29 -10.85
CA ILE A 670 12.50 13.68 -10.93
C ILE A 670 12.58 12.51 -9.95
N GLY A 671 13.03 11.31 -10.36
CA GLY A 671 13.41 10.26 -9.40
C GLY A 671 13.57 8.85 -9.94
N GLY A 672 14.17 7.99 -9.11
CA GLY A 672 14.38 6.55 -9.23
C GLY A 672 15.71 6.05 -8.62
N VAL A 673 15.79 4.75 -8.28
CA VAL A 673 17.02 4.07 -7.84
C VAL A 673 17.05 2.66 -8.44
N ASP A 674 18.09 2.36 -9.23
CA ASP A 674 18.36 1.05 -9.81
C ASP A 674 19.45 0.37 -8.97
N LEU A 675 19.18 -0.86 -8.55
CA LEU A 675 20.04 -1.67 -7.68
C LEU A 675 20.47 -2.99 -8.37
N GLY A 676 20.41 -3.06 -9.71
CA GLY A 676 20.83 -4.20 -10.52
C GLY A 676 22.35 -4.31 -10.70
N MET A 677 23.03 -5.05 -9.83
CA MET A 677 24.51 -5.17 -9.82
C MET A 677 25.12 -5.98 -10.99
N ASP A 678 24.32 -6.71 -11.78
CA ASP A 678 24.83 -7.61 -12.82
C ASP A 678 25.70 -6.91 -13.88
N GLN A 679 25.41 -5.64 -14.19
CA GLN A 679 26.23 -4.84 -15.10
C GLN A 679 27.61 -4.52 -14.51
N ALA A 680 27.72 -4.32 -13.19
CA ALA A 680 28.99 -4.04 -12.53
C ALA A 680 29.93 -5.25 -12.55
N LEU A 681 29.41 -6.42 -12.20
CA LEU A 681 30.14 -7.68 -12.28
C LEU A 681 30.52 -8.03 -13.73
N SER A 682 29.60 -7.81 -14.69
CA SER A 682 29.86 -7.98 -16.13
C SER A 682 30.93 -7.04 -16.72
N ARG A 683 31.27 -5.94 -16.03
CA ARG A 683 32.40 -5.06 -16.37
C ARG A 683 33.71 -5.51 -15.69
N ALA A 684 33.63 -6.15 -14.53
CA ALA A 684 34.78 -6.66 -13.80
C ALA A 684 35.34 -7.94 -14.43
N SER A 685 34.50 -8.92 -14.78
CA SER A 685 34.92 -10.18 -15.41
C SER A 685 35.55 -10.03 -16.80
N ARG A 686 35.40 -8.86 -17.43
CA ARG A 686 36.05 -8.50 -18.72
C ARG A 686 37.43 -7.86 -18.56
N ARG A 687 37.94 -7.71 -17.33
CA ARG A 687 39.26 -7.17 -17.04
C ARG A 687 40.09 -8.30 -16.43
N ASP A 688 41.18 -8.69 -17.11
CA ASP A 688 42.17 -9.64 -16.58
C ASP A 688 42.88 -9.07 -15.35
N ALA A 689 42.20 -9.13 -14.21
CA ALA A 689 42.63 -8.54 -12.95
C ALA A 689 43.47 -9.53 -12.16
N ARG A 690 44.79 -9.55 -12.42
CA ARG A 690 45.72 -10.05 -11.39
C ARG A 690 45.48 -9.24 -10.11
N LEU A 691 45.15 -9.94 -9.03
CA LEU A 691 44.91 -9.34 -7.70
C LEU A 691 46.25 -8.92 -7.08
N ASP A 692 46.82 -7.86 -7.62
CA ASP A 692 48.12 -7.34 -7.21
C ASP A 692 47.98 -6.57 -5.89
N TRP A 693 48.22 -7.28 -4.78
CA TRP A 693 48.19 -6.75 -3.41
C TRP A 693 49.45 -5.91 -3.06
N GLY A 694 50.07 -5.25 -4.05
CA GLY A 694 51.35 -4.56 -3.88
C GLY A 694 51.55 -3.33 -4.78
N GLY A 695 52.02 -2.23 -4.17
CA GLY A 695 52.48 -1.04 -4.86
C GLY A 695 52.13 0.25 -4.11
N ALA A 696 53.08 1.03 -3.58
CA ALA A 696 54.53 0.85 -3.46
C ALA A 696 55.04 1.61 -2.21
N PRO A 697 56.28 1.40 -1.73
CA PRO A 697 56.67 1.80 -0.38
C PRO A 697 56.86 3.30 -0.19
N ARG A 698 56.55 3.77 1.02
CA ARG A 698 57.13 4.98 1.63
C ARG A 698 57.97 4.56 2.86
N GLU A 699 58.97 5.36 3.17
CA GLU A 699 60.17 4.92 3.90
C GLU A 699 59.93 4.51 5.37
N ALA A 700 60.54 3.39 5.76
CA ALA A 700 61.08 3.11 7.10
C ALA A 700 60.22 3.45 8.34
N GLY A 701 58.94 3.05 8.34
CA GLY A 701 58.18 2.77 9.57
C GLY A 701 57.94 1.28 9.70
N SER A 702 58.07 0.69 10.89
CA SER A 702 57.75 -0.73 11.11
C SER A 702 56.29 -1.01 10.72
N PRO A 703 56.00 -2.12 10.01
CA PRO A 703 54.63 -2.42 9.61
C PRO A 703 53.77 -2.61 10.86
N PRO A 704 52.55 -2.03 10.92
CA PRO A 704 51.58 -2.45 11.92
C PRO A 704 51.33 -3.95 11.70
N GLN A 705 51.45 -4.74 12.77
CA GLN A 705 51.10 -6.16 12.69
C GLN A 705 49.60 -6.24 12.43
N ALA A 706 49.23 -6.60 11.20
CA ALA A 706 47.88 -7.09 10.92
C ALA A 706 47.67 -8.30 11.81
N GLU A 707 46.76 -8.17 12.79
CA GLU A 707 46.60 -9.12 13.87
C GLU A 707 46.05 -10.44 13.31
N ARG A 708 46.98 -11.36 12.97
CA ARG A 708 46.65 -12.72 12.60
C ARG A 708 46.07 -13.41 13.83
N VAL A 709 44.74 -13.35 13.95
CA VAL A 709 43.97 -14.23 14.82
C VAL A 709 44.12 -15.66 14.30
N THR A 710 45.23 -16.30 14.67
CA THR A 710 45.38 -17.75 14.57
C THR A 710 44.42 -18.37 15.56
N ALA A 711 43.27 -18.83 15.06
CA ALA A 711 42.37 -19.67 15.83
C ALA A 711 43.16 -20.84 16.45
N PRO A 712 42.92 -21.21 17.72
CA PRO A 712 43.64 -22.30 18.36
C PRO A 712 43.33 -23.62 17.66
N ALA A 713 44.33 -24.19 17.00
CA ALA A 713 44.21 -25.49 16.36
C ALA A 713 44.01 -26.60 17.41
N SER A 714 43.31 -27.67 17.02
CA SER A 714 43.11 -28.89 17.83
C SER A 714 42.23 -28.74 19.09
N GLY A 715 40.96 -28.37 18.87
CA GLY A 715 39.87 -29.09 19.52
C GLY A 715 39.49 -30.31 18.65
N ALA A 716 39.00 -31.39 19.26
CA ALA A 716 38.40 -32.50 18.49
C ALA A 716 37.20 -31.98 17.67
N PRO A 717 36.85 -32.60 16.52
CA PRO A 717 35.63 -32.23 15.80
C PRO A 717 34.44 -32.33 16.77
N PRO A 718 33.56 -31.32 16.84
CA PRO A 718 32.37 -31.42 17.68
C PRO A 718 31.58 -32.66 17.25
N PRO A 719 31.00 -33.42 18.21
CA PRO A 719 30.11 -34.53 17.84
C PRO A 719 29.04 -33.97 16.91
N SER A 720 28.84 -34.64 15.77
CA SER A 720 27.99 -34.16 14.67
C SER A 720 26.63 -33.73 15.19
N ARG A 721 26.42 -32.42 15.34
CA ARG A 721 25.12 -31.84 15.65
C ARG A 721 24.23 -32.12 14.45
N GLU A 722 23.17 -32.89 14.68
CA GLU A 722 22.24 -33.35 13.66
C GLU A 722 21.71 -32.16 12.84
N GLU A 723 21.73 -32.29 11.52
CA GLU A 723 21.76 -31.18 10.54
C GLU A 723 20.42 -30.40 10.39
N ASP A 724 19.44 -30.65 11.24
CA ASP A 724 18.02 -30.27 11.03
C ASP A 724 17.52 -29.14 11.96
N ALA A 725 18.32 -28.71 12.94
CA ALA A 725 17.91 -27.71 13.94
C ALA A 725 18.05 -26.25 13.45
N MET A 726 17.36 -25.88 12.37
CA MET A 726 17.28 -24.48 11.92
C MET A 726 16.63 -23.59 13.00
N ALA A 727 17.36 -22.60 13.52
CA ALA A 727 16.96 -21.77 14.66
C ALA A 727 15.97 -20.61 14.34
N GLY A 728 15.28 -20.69 13.19
CA GLY A 728 14.29 -19.69 12.78
C GLY A 728 13.00 -19.68 13.63
N PRO A 729 12.08 -18.74 13.36
CA PRO A 729 10.83 -18.63 14.11
C PRO A 729 9.89 -19.82 13.86
N ALA A 730 8.99 -20.10 14.81
CA ALA A 730 7.82 -20.94 14.56
C ALA A 730 6.78 -20.18 13.70
N LEU A 731 5.87 -20.90 13.03
CA LEU A 731 4.68 -20.26 12.46
C LEU A 731 3.85 -19.61 13.59
N PRO A 732 3.18 -18.47 13.36
CA PRO A 732 2.12 -17.99 14.23
C PRO A 732 0.99 -19.02 14.35
N ASP A 733 0.28 -19.04 15.47
CA ASP A 733 -0.84 -19.98 15.65
C ASP A 733 -1.97 -19.69 14.66
N HIS A 734 -2.33 -20.75 13.93
CA HIS A 734 -3.37 -20.83 12.91
C HIS A 734 -3.97 -22.25 12.94
N GLY A 735 -5.09 -22.43 12.24
CA GLY A 735 -5.89 -23.65 12.30
C GLY A 735 -6.81 -23.74 13.54
N PRO A 736 -7.69 -24.75 13.62
CA PRO A 736 -8.64 -24.88 14.72
C PRO A 736 -8.00 -25.45 16.00
N ASP A 737 -8.57 -25.08 17.15
CA ASP A 737 -8.19 -25.66 18.44
C ASP A 737 -8.96 -26.97 18.71
N PRO A 738 -8.30 -28.14 18.75
CA PRO A 738 -8.99 -29.44 18.87
C PRO A 738 -9.70 -29.63 20.22
N GLY A 739 -9.40 -28.79 21.23
CA GLY A 739 -10.10 -28.80 22.52
C GLY A 739 -11.47 -28.09 22.52
N ARG A 740 -11.79 -27.25 21.53
CA ARG A 740 -13.00 -26.41 21.54
C ARG A 740 -14.02 -26.86 20.49
N ARG A 741 -15.11 -27.49 20.95
CA ARG A 741 -16.25 -27.85 20.08
C ARG A 741 -17.08 -26.63 19.67
N ARG A 742 -17.06 -26.32 18.36
CA ARG A 742 -18.12 -25.65 17.59
C ARG A 742 -18.79 -24.41 18.22
N GLU A 743 -17.98 -23.44 18.68
CA GLU A 743 -18.32 -22.01 18.66
C GLU A 743 -17.00 -21.22 18.79
N PHE A 744 -16.57 -20.56 17.71
CA PHE A 744 -15.21 -20.03 17.59
C PHE A 744 -15.13 -18.50 17.49
N PRO A 745 -15.07 -17.80 18.63
CA PRO A 745 -14.35 -16.53 18.77
C PRO A 745 -12.93 -16.83 19.27
N LEU A 746 -12.03 -17.28 18.37
CA LEU A 746 -10.63 -17.52 18.75
C LEU A 746 -9.83 -16.21 18.72
N GLU A 747 -9.44 -15.76 19.91
CA GLU A 747 -8.58 -14.59 20.12
C GLU A 747 -7.14 -15.02 20.42
N LYS A 748 -6.28 -14.97 19.39
CA LYS A 748 -4.82 -14.68 19.39
C LYS A 748 -4.26 -15.13 18.04
N GLY A 749 -3.58 -14.23 17.32
CA GLY A 749 -2.98 -14.52 16.00
C GLY A 749 -3.51 -13.63 14.88
N ALA A 750 -2.87 -13.70 13.71
CA ALA A 750 -3.22 -12.88 12.53
C ALA A 750 -4.42 -13.44 11.74
N SER A 751 -4.74 -14.73 11.89
CA SER A 751 -5.83 -15.44 11.22
C SER A 751 -7.11 -15.51 12.06
N ARG A 752 -8.26 -15.31 11.42
CA ARG A 752 -9.58 -15.74 11.93
C ARG A 752 -10.21 -16.68 10.92
N ILE A 753 -10.50 -17.91 11.34
CA ILE A 753 -11.24 -18.91 10.54
C ILE A 753 -12.69 -18.91 11.02
N LEU A 754 -13.62 -18.67 10.10
CA LEU A 754 -15.07 -18.69 10.32
C LEU A 754 -15.70 -19.75 9.43
N LYS A 755 -16.51 -20.63 10.02
CA LYS A 755 -17.27 -21.64 9.30
C LYS A 755 -18.63 -21.82 9.96
N ALA A 756 -19.71 -21.72 9.18
CA ALA A 756 -21.05 -22.01 9.67
C ALA A 756 -21.86 -22.81 8.65
N VAL A 757 -22.85 -23.52 9.16
CA VAL A 757 -23.88 -24.21 8.38
C VAL A 757 -25.21 -23.75 8.97
N TYR A 758 -26.03 -23.07 8.18
CA TYR A 758 -27.34 -22.58 8.61
C TYR A 758 -28.46 -23.46 8.08
N THR A 759 -29.50 -23.67 8.89
CA THR A 759 -30.61 -24.59 8.58
C THR A 759 -31.94 -23.83 8.47
N SER A 760 -32.39 -23.59 7.23
CA SER A 760 -33.77 -23.21 6.91
C SER A 760 -34.25 -23.94 5.66
N SER A 761 -35.57 -24.08 5.52
CA SER A 761 -36.20 -25.26 4.93
C SER A 761 -36.29 -25.37 3.40
N SER A 762 -35.37 -24.78 2.61
CA SER A 762 -35.38 -24.96 1.14
C SER A 762 -34.04 -24.78 0.38
N GLU A 763 -33.42 -23.58 0.35
CA GLU A 763 -32.59 -23.18 -0.82
C GLU A 763 -31.18 -22.57 -0.54
N LEU A 764 -30.57 -22.77 0.64
CA LEU A 764 -29.25 -22.16 0.96
C LEU A 764 -28.08 -23.15 1.08
N ARG A 765 -26.86 -22.60 0.94
CA ARG A 765 -25.60 -23.32 0.72
C ARG A 765 -24.64 -23.25 1.93
N PRO A 766 -23.81 -24.29 2.16
CA PRO A 766 -22.72 -24.22 3.13
C PRO A 766 -21.63 -23.24 2.68
N TRP A 767 -20.85 -22.70 3.63
CA TRP A 767 -19.76 -21.76 3.33
C TRP A 767 -18.61 -21.86 4.33
N SER A 768 -17.46 -21.31 3.96
CA SER A 768 -16.32 -21.08 4.85
C SER A 768 -15.65 -19.74 4.55
N GLN A 769 -15.00 -19.13 5.54
CA GLN A 769 -14.27 -17.88 5.39
C GLN A 769 -13.00 -17.87 6.24
N VAL A 770 -11.91 -17.38 5.66
CA VAL A 770 -10.66 -17.06 6.34
C VAL A 770 -10.43 -15.55 6.21
N ILE A 771 -10.10 -14.87 7.32
CA ILE A 771 -9.76 -13.45 7.36
C ILE A 771 -8.35 -13.33 7.94
N MET A 772 -7.46 -12.66 7.20
CA MET A 772 -6.05 -12.49 7.52
C MET A 772 -5.70 -11.03 7.74
N GLY A 773 -4.87 -10.75 8.75
CA GLY A 773 -4.44 -9.39 9.06
C GLY A 773 -5.60 -8.44 9.41
N GLY A 774 -6.73 -8.99 9.88
CA GLY A 774 -8.08 -8.39 9.95
C GLY A 774 -8.28 -7.11 10.78
N ASP A 775 -7.21 -6.40 11.12
CA ASP A 775 -7.17 -5.13 11.83
C ASP A 775 -6.52 -4.01 11.01
N GLY A 776 -5.57 -4.36 10.13
CA GLY A 776 -4.81 -3.42 9.30
C GLY A 776 -5.47 -3.07 7.97
N PRO A 777 -4.94 -2.06 7.24
CA PRO A 777 -5.42 -1.69 5.90
C PRO A 777 -5.30 -2.86 4.91
N ASP A 778 -4.19 -3.60 4.95
CA ASP A 778 -3.89 -4.74 4.07
C ASP A 778 -4.63 -6.04 4.48
N ALA A 779 -5.79 -5.93 5.14
CA ALA A 779 -6.57 -7.08 5.59
C ALA A 779 -7.07 -7.90 4.38
N ARG A 780 -6.63 -9.16 4.28
CA ARG A 780 -7.08 -10.11 3.26
C ARG A 780 -8.25 -10.95 3.77
N SER A 781 -9.08 -11.44 2.86
CA SER A 781 -10.17 -12.37 3.16
C SER A 781 -10.36 -13.33 2.00
N ARG A 782 -10.70 -14.58 2.30
CA ARG A 782 -11.10 -15.62 1.34
C ARG A 782 -12.38 -16.27 1.87
N LEU A 783 -13.49 -16.11 1.15
CA LEU A 783 -14.78 -16.74 1.45
C LEU A 783 -15.19 -17.63 0.28
N LEU A 784 -15.62 -18.85 0.59
CA LEU A 784 -16.08 -19.85 -0.37
C LEU A 784 -17.54 -20.19 -0.07
N VAL A 785 -18.44 -19.93 -1.03
CA VAL A 785 -19.81 -20.46 -1.03
C VAL A 785 -19.80 -21.80 -1.74
N LEU A 786 -20.07 -22.87 -0.99
CA LEU A 786 -19.91 -24.25 -1.44
C LEU A 786 -21.22 -24.80 -2.02
N ASP A 787 -21.14 -25.82 -2.87
CA ASP A 787 -22.31 -26.58 -3.33
C ASP A 787 -22.64 -27.79 -2.41
N ARG A 788 -23.40 -28.76 -2.92
CA ARG A 788 -23.76 -29.98 -2.17
C ARG A 788 -22.61 -31.00 -2.05
N ASP A 789 -21.66 -30.94 -2.98
CA ASP A 789 -20.47 -31.80 -3.02
C ASP A 789 -19.29 -31.18 -2.26
N GLY A 790 -19.48 -29.99 -1.68
CA GLY A 790 -18.48 -29.23 -0.94
C GLY A 790 -17.55 -28.40 -1.82
N ARG A 791 -17.85 -28.22 -3.11
CA ARG A 791 -17.01 -27.47 -4.06
C ARG A 791 -17.35 -25.99 -4.05
N ALA A 792 -16.35 -25.11 -4.17
CA ALA A 792 -16.54 -23.67 -4.25
C ALA A 792 -17.24 -23.28 -5.56
N ARG A 793 -18.44 -22.68 -5.45
CA ARG A 793 -19.24 -22.20 -6.57
C ARG A 793 -19.27 -20.67 -6.70
N THR A 794 -19.15 -19.95 -5.58
CA THR A 794 -18.87 -18.50 -5.58
C THR A 794 -17.69 -18.24 -4.66
N ILE A 795 -16.70 -17.48 -5.13
CA ILE A 795 -15.60 -16.98 -4.31
C ILE A 795 -15.80 -15.49 -4.05
N GLU A 796 -15.66 -15.07 -2.79
CA GLU A 796 -15.48 -13.67 -2.42
C GLU A 796 -14.10 -13.49 -1.78
N ARG A 797 -13.33 -12.48 -2.21
CA ARG A 797 -12.02 -12.17 -1.66
C ARG A 797 -11.88 -10.69 -1.32
N VAL A 798 -10.96 -10.38 -0.41
CA VAL A 798 -10.39 -9.03 -0.26
C VAL A 798 -8.90 -9.14 -0.52
N GLU A 799 -8.42 -8.44 -1.55
CA GLU A 799 -7.04 -8.47 -2.04
C GLU A 799 -6.60 -7.03 -2.36
N ASN A 800 -5.48 -6.57 -1.80
CA ASN A 800 -4.99 -5.19 -1.95
C ASN A 800 -6.10 -4.13 -1.73
N SER A 801 -6.88 -4.31 -0.65
CA SER A 801 -8.09 -3.53 -0.29
C SER A 801 -9.27 -3.58 -1.28
N ARG A 802 -9.15 -4.26 -2.43
CA ARG A 802 -10.24 -4.47 -3.40
C ARG A 802 -11.11 -5.65 -2.96
N PHE A 803 -12.43 -5.47 -2.92
CA PHE A 803 -13.38 -6.58 -2.78
C PHE A 803 -13.62 -7.22 -4.16
N LEU A 804 -13.33 -8.51 -4.28
CA LEU A 804 -13.51 -9.31 -5.49
C LEU A 804 -14.63 -10.33 -5.24
N ARG A 805 -15.56 -10.51 -6.19
CA ARG A 805 -16.54 -11.61 -6.19
C ARG A 805 -16.57 -12.24 -7.57
N PHE A 806 -16.33 -13.54 -7.66
CA PHE A 806 -16.27 -14.24 -8.94
C PHE A 806 -16.75 -15.69 -8.88
N THR A 807 -17.17 -16.17 -10.05
CA THR A 807 -17.33 -17.58 -10.43
C THR A 807 -16.09 -18.04 -11.18
N LEU A 808 -15.84 -19.35 -11.22
CA LEU A 808 -14.92 -19.97 -12.17
C LEU A 808 -15.76 -20.72 -13.20
N GLU A 809 -15.76 -20.23 -14.43
CA GLU A 809 -16.61 -20.73 -15.53
C GLU A 809 -15.75 -21.47 -16.56
N ARG A 810 -16.28 -22.55 -17.15
CA ARG A 810 -15.58 -23.35 -18.14
C ARG A 810 -15.60 -22.65 -19.50
N GLU A 811 -14.43 -22.49 -20.11
CA GLU A 811 -14.27 -21.90 -21.43
C GLU A 811 -13.37 -22.82 -22.27
N GLY A 812 -14.00 -23.64 -23.12
CA GLY A 812 -13.33 -24.74 -23.83
C GLY A 812 -12.83 -25.84 -22.88
N GLU A 813 -11.51 -26.04 -22.85
CA GLU A 813 -10.82 -26.96 -21.94
C GLU A 813 -10.30 -26.29 -20.67
N GLY A 814 -10.33 -24.95 -20.60
CA GLY A 814 -9.88 -24.16 -19.46
C GLY A 814 -11.00 -23.66 -18.54
N LEU A 815 -10.59 -22.95 -17.50
CA LEU A 815 -11.44 -22.17 -16.59
C LEU A 815 -11.10 -20.68 -16.72
N VAL A 816 -12.11 -19.83 -16.58
CA VAL A 816 -11.96 -18.37 -16.55
C VAL A 816 -12.71 -17.81 -15.34
N ALA A 817 -12.01 -17.03 -14.54
CA ALA A 817 -12.65 -16.27 -13.46
C ALA A 817 -13.55 -15.18 -14.07
N ARG A 818 -14.81 -15.09 -13.63
CA ARG A 818 -15.77 -14.10 -14.14
C ARG A 818 -16.48 -13.38 -12.97
N PRO A 819 -16.62 -12.04 -13.00
CA PRO A 819 -17.27 -11.30 -11.92
C PRO A 819 -18.73 -11.72 -11.74
N ALA A 820 -19.11 -12.11 -10.52
CA ALA A 820 -20.47 -12.60 -10.25
C ALA A 820 -21.35 -11.47 -9.67
N ALA A 821 -22.50 -11.22 -10.29
CA ALA A 821 -23.37 -10.10 -9.93
C ALA A 821 -24.11 -10.28 -8.59
N GLU A 822 -24.56 -11.50 -8.27
CA GLU A 822 -25.41 -11.77 -7.10
C GLU A 822 -24.61 -11.98 -5.81
N ARG A 823 -25.06 -11.36 -4.72
CA ARG A 823 -24.62 -11.70 -3.36
C ARG A 823 -25.26 -13.03 -2.95
N THR A 824 -24.53 -14.14 -3.09
CA THR A 824 -25.06 -15.50 -2.85
C THR A 824 -25.27 -15.86 -1.37
N LEU A 825 -24.91 -14.96 -0.44
CA LEU A 825 -25.09 -15.12 1.00
C LEU A 825 -26.02 -14.04 1.57
N PRO A 826 -26.91 -14.39 2.52
CA PRO A 826 -27.69 -13.40 3.25
C PRO A 826 -26.79 -12.41 4.01
N GLU A 827 -27.32 -11.23 4.31
CA GLU A 827 -26.59 -10.12 4.96
C GLU A 827 -26.11 -10.40 6.39
N THR A 828 -26.36 -11.60 6.93
CA THR A 828 -26.28 -11.96 8.35
C THR A 828 -24.88 -12.32 8.86
N LEU A 829 -23.85 -12.41 8.01
CA LEU A 829 -22.49 -12.76 8.45
C LEU A 829 -21.78 -11.65 9.23
N VAL A 830 -22.13 -10.39 8.95
CA VAL A 830 -21.95 -9.31 9.93
C VAL A 830 -23.31 -9.12 10.56
N ALA A 831 -23.38 -9.04 11.89
CA ALA A 831 -24.65 -8.79 12.58
C ALA A 831 -25.29 -7.52 11.98
N PRO A 832 -26.51 -7.60 11.39
CA PRO A 832 -27.04 -6.52 10.58
C PRO A 832 -27.26 -5.30 11.47
N ARG A 833 -26.38 -4.29 11.34
CA ARG A 833 -26.53 -3.04 12.08
C ARG A 833 -27.90 -2.47 11.72
N PRO A 834 -28.79 -2.23 12.71
CA PRO A 834 -30.15 -1.82 12.42
C PRO A 834 -30.12 -0.53 11.58
N PRO A 835 -30.90 -0.45 10.48
CA PRO A 835 -30.90 0.71 9.61
C PRO A 835 -31.17 1.97 10.43
N PHE A 836 -30.53 3.08 10.06
CA PHE A 836 -30.47 4.30 10.85
C PHE A 836 -31.88 4.75 11.27
N LYS A 837 -32.26 4.46 12.52
CA LYS A 837 -33.46 5.04 13.13
C LYS A 837 -33.16 6.49 13.47
N PRO A 838 -33.89 7.47 12.92
CA PRO A 838 -33.76 8.86 13.33
C PRO A 838 -33.98 8.97 14.84
N VAL A 839 -33.10 9.71 15.51
CA VAL A 839 -33.34 10.13 16.90
C VAL A 839 -34.41 11.22 16.84
N SER A 840 -35.52 11.03 17.56
CA SER A 840 -36.60 12.03 17.66
C SER A 840 -36.15 13.28 18.42
N ASP A 841 -35.35 13.07 19.47
CA ASP A 841 -34.99 14.06 20.47
C ASP A 841 -33.46 14.21 20.53
N LEU A 842 -32.92 15.22 19.83
CA LEU A 842 -31.49 15.53 19.87
C LEU A 842 -31.14 16.42 21.08
N PRO A 843 -29.92 16.30 21.64
CA PRO A 843 -29.43 17.20 22.69
C PRO A 843 -29.40 18.65 22.22
N ALA A 844 -29.72 19.61 23.09
CA ALA A 844 -29.79 21.04 22.73
C ALA A 844 -28.45 21.63 22.22
N SER A 845 -27.33 21.02 22.59
CA SER A 845 -25.97 21.36 22.16
C SER A 845 -25.52 20.67 20.87
N LEU A 846 -26.29 19.72 20.33
CA LEU A 846 -25.89 18.83 19.24
C LEU A 846 -26.81 18.94 18.01
N ALA A 847 -26.20 19.12 16.85
CA ALA A 847 -26.81 18.92 15.54
C ALA A 847 -26.22 17.69 14.86
N THR A 848 -26.94 17.08 13.92
CA THR A 848 -26.44 15.96 13.08
C THR A 848 -26.43 16.36 11.61
N LEU A 849 -25.42 15.88 10.86
CA LEU A 849 -25.29 16.02 9.42
C LEU A 849 -25.32 14.65 8.76
N GLU A 850 -26.17 14.49 7.75
CA GLU A 850 -26.34 13.29 6.93
C GLU A 850 -26.12 13.67 5.46
N VAL A 851 -25.17 13.02 4.78
CA VAL A 851 -25.08 13.10 3.31
C VAL A 851 -26.11 12.12 2.75
N VAL A 852 -27.19 12.64 2.19
CA VAL A 852 -28.35 11.84 1.75
C VAL A 852 -28.00 11.17 0.42
N PRO A 853 -28.07 9.83 0.30
CA PRO A 853 -27.83 9.14 -0.96
C PRO A 853 -28.78 9.62 -2.07
N GLY A 854 -28.27 9.65 -3.30
CA GLY A 854 -29.12 9.78 -4.48
C GLY A 854 -29.88 8.48 -4.75
N SER A 855 -30.85 8.53 -5.66
CA SER A 855 -31.41 7.28 -6.21
C SER A 855 -30.28 6.49 -6.89
N PRO A 856 -30.20 5.15 -6.71
CA PRO A 856 -29.24 4.31 -7.42
C PRO A 856 -29.31 4.55 -8.94
N GLY A 857 -28.15 4.64 -9.59
CA GLY A 857 -28.02 5.00 -11.01
C GLY A 857 -28.17 6.49 -11.34
N ALA A 858 -28.73 7.32 -10.45
CA ALA A 858 -28.81 8.78 -10.65
C ALA A 858 -27.69 9.57 -9.94
N GLN A 859 -26.92 8.93 -9.06
CA GLN A 859 -25.96 9.59 -8.17
C GLN A 859 -24.62 9.95 -8.85
N ASP A 860 -24.16 9.17 -9.83
CA ASP A 860 -22.89 9.44 -10.54
C ASP A 860 -22.94 10.68 -11.46
N ASP A 861 -24.14 11.12 -11.85
CA ASP A 861 -24.37 12.28 -12.72
C ASP A 861 -24.99 13.49 -11.99
N ALA A 862 -25.31 13.38 -10.70
CA ALA A 862 -25.91 14.47 -9.95
C ALA A 862 -24.94 15.67 -9.80
N PRO A 863 -25.26 16.88 -10.29
CA PRO A 863 -24.45 18.08 -10.05
C PRO A 863 -24.69 18.69 -8.66
N LEU A 864 -25.74 18.21 -7.97
CA LEU A 864 -26.14 18.62 -6.63
C LEU A 864 -26.03 17.42 -5.66
N ILE A 865 -25.36 17.62 -4.53
CA ILE A 865 -25.28 16.68 -3.41
C ILE A 865 -26.27 17.12 -2.33
N ARG A 866 -27.06 16.21 -1.78
CA ARG A 866 -28.03 16.53 -0.73
C ARG A 866 -27.44 16.33 0.65
N ILE A 867 -27.55 17.38 1.47
CA ILE A 867 -27.16 17.36 2.88
C ILE A 867 -28.43 17.58 3.70
N ARG A 868 -28.65 16.72 4.70
CA ARG A 868 -29.71 16.89 5.70
C ARG A 868 -29.09 17.24 7.04
N LEU A 869 -29.62 18.29 7.66
CA LEU A 869 -29.28 18.75 9.00
C LEU A 869 -30.48 18.55 9.93
N ARG A 870 -30.20 18.08 11.15
CA ARG A 870 -31.18 18.00 12.26
C ARG A 870 -30.59 18.64 13.52
N GLY A 871 -31.43 19.23 14.36
CA GLY A 871 -31.04 19.77 15.67
C GLY A 871 -32.24 19.90 16.59
N ALA A 872 -32.00 19.97 17.90
CA ALA A 872 -33.04 19.97 18.92
C ALA A 872 -34.15 21.02 18.65
N GLY A 873 -35.41 20.57 18.64
CA GLY A 873 -36.58 21.44 18.44
C GLY A 873 -36.70 22.11 17.06
N ARG A 874 -35.77 21.86 16.13
CA ARG A 874 -35.84 22.34 14.73
C ARG A 874 -36.47 21.27 13.83
N LYS A 875 -37.11 21.70 12.73
CA LYS A 875 -37.49 20.79 11.65
C LYS A 875 -36.25 20.32 10.89
N ASP A 876 -36.26 19.08 10.41
CA ASP A 876 -35.28 18.57 9.44
C ASP A 876 -35.09 19.58 8.28
N ALA A 877 -33.85 19.97 8.04
CA ALA A 877 -33.47 20.86 6.94
C ALA A 877 -32.66 20.07 5.91
N GLU A 878 -33.26 19.73 4.78
CA GLU A 878 -32.58 19.10 3.65
C GLU A 878 -32.34 20.12 2.53
N ALA A 879 -31.10 20.24 2.07
CA ALA A 879 -30.69 21.19 1.05
C ALA A 879 -29.78 20.52 0.01
N ALA A 880 -29.91 20.96 -1.25
CA ALA A 880 -29.14 20.45 -2.38
C ALA A 880 -28.03 21.44 -2.75
N PHE A 881 -26.77 21.07 -2.48
CA PHE A 881 -25.60 21.91 -2.70
C PHE A 881 -24.90 21.55 -4.03
N PRO A 882 -24.50 22.53 -4.86
CA PRO A 882 -23.66 22.24 -6.02
C PRO A 882 -22.34 21.59 -5.61
N ARG A 883 -21.93 20.53 -6.32
CA ARG A 883 -20.69 19.79 -6.01
C ARG A 883 -19.47 20.71 -5.93
N THR A 884 -19.40 21.76 -6.76
CA THR A 884 -18.34 22.77 -6.75
C THR A 884 -18.30 23.67 -5.50
N VAL A 885 -19.42 23.85 -4.79
CA VAL A 885 -19.44 24.54 -3.48
C VAL A 885 -18.87 23.64 -2.40
N LEU A 886 -19.23 22.35 -2.39
CA LEU A 886 -18.67 21.38 -1.45
C LEU A 886 -17.19 21.09 -1.72
N GLN A 887 -16.74 21.14 -2.97
CA GLN A 887 -15.32 21.05 -3.33
C GLN A 887 -14.51 22.25 -2.78
N ARG A 888 -15.01 23.50 -2.92
CA ARG A 888 -14.38 24.68 -2.29
C ARG A 888 -14.29 24.54 -0.76
N LEU A 889 -15.36 24.07 -0.14
CA LEU A 889 -15.43 23.80 1.29
C LEU A 889 -14.37 22.77 1.74
N VAL A 890 -14.26 21.64 1.03
CA VAL A 890 -13.29 20.56 1.34
C VAL A 890 -11.84 20.96 1.08
N LEU A 891 -11.56 21.75 0.04
CA LEU A 891 -10.26 22.41 -0.16
C LEU A 891 -9.91 23.31 1.03
N GLY A 892 -10.89 24.04 1.55
CA GLY A 892 -10.77 24.93 2.71
C GLY A 892 -10.17 26.30 2.37
N PRO A 893 -10.20 27.27 3.32
CA PRO A 893 -9.93 28.68 3.04
C PRO A 893 -8.56 28.95 2.38
N GLN A 894 -7.52 28.31 2.88
CA GLN A 894 -6.14 28.39 2.38
C GLN A 894 -5.93 27.83 0.96
N ALA A 895 -6.93 27.15 0.38
CA ALA A 895 -6.94 26.68 -1.00
C ALA A 895 -8.13 27.22 -1.82
N ASP A 896 -8.96 28.11 -1.27
CA ASP A 896 -10.11 28.66 -1.99
C ASP A 896 -9.71 29.85 -2.89
N LEU A 897 -9.92 29.69 -4.20
CA LEU A 897 -9.72 30.72 -5.22
C LEU A 897 -10.65 31.95 -5.05
N ALA A 898 -11.73 31.80 -4.28
CA ALA A 898 -12.69 32.84 -3.98
C ALA A 898 -12.68 33.28 -2.50
N ALA A 899 -11.54 33.09 -1.81
CA ALA A 899 -11.36 33.47 -0.40
C ALA A 899 -11.88 34.88 -0.08
N GLY A 900 -12.55 35.01 1.07
CA GLY A 900 -13.26 36.23 1.47
C GLY A 900 -14.68 36.38 0.90
N LYS A 901 -15.14 35.45 0.03
CA LYS A 901 -16.56 35.32 -0.33
C LYS A 901 -17.19 34.16 0.45
N PRO A 902 -18.33 34.36 1.13
CA PRO A 902 -19.01 33.30 1.87
C PRO A 902 -19.38 32.14 0.93
N LEU A 903 -19.41 30.91 1.46
CA LEU A 903 -19.85 29.74 0.73
C LEU A 903 -21.38 29.78 0.55
N PRO A 904 -21.92 29.78 -0.69
CA PRO A 904 -23.36 29.87 -0.91
C PRO A 904 -24.12 28.74 -0.22
N GLY A 905 -25.04 29.08 0.69
CA GLY A 905 -25.83 28.13 1.47
C GLY A 905 -25.19 27.68 2.79
N LEU A 906 -23.91 27.98 3.04
CA LEU A 906 -23.28 27.79 4.35
C LEU A 906 -23.27 29.14 5.10
N GLY A 907 -24.30 29.36 5.91
CA GLY A 907 -24.35 30.51 6.82
C GLY A 907 -23.40 30.37 8.01
N SER A 908 -23.43 31.37 8.89
CA SER A 908 -22.71 31.30 10.18
C SER A 908 -23.19 30.11 11.05
N PRO A 909 -22.35 29.61 11.98
CA PRO A 909 -22.72 28.52 12.89
C PRO A 909 -24.08 28.72 13.58
N GLU A 910 -24.34 29.91 14.11
CA GLU A 910 -25.56 30.24 14.85
C GLU A 910 -26.82 30.20 13.96
N GLN A 911 -26.70 30.60 12.70
CA GLN A 911 -27.81 30.50 11.74
C GLN A 911 -28.12 29.03 11.43
N VAL A 912 -27.09 28.26 11.07
CA VAL A 912 -27.21 26.87 10.61
C VAL A 912 -27.56 25.91 11.75
N LEU A 913 -26.84 25.97 12.85
CA LEU A 913 -26.95 25.06 14.00
C LEU A 913 -27.91 25.58 15.09
N GLY A 914 -28.10 26.89 15.21
CA GLY A 914 -28.82 27.49 16.33
C GLY A 914 -27.97 27.46 17.60
N ASN A 915 -28.56 26.93 18.68
CA ASN A 915 -27.88 26.81 19.98
C ASN A 915 -26.89 25.63 20.04
N ALA A 916 -26.85 24.77 19.01
CA ALA A 916 -25.95 23.62 18.98
C ALA A 916 -24.51 24.06 18.67
N ASN A 917 -23.60 23.85 19.63
CA ASN A 917 -22.16 24.11 19.48
C ASN A 917 -21.37 22.88 19.03
N ARG A 918 -22.05 21.81 18.62
CA ARG A 918 -21.49 20.56 18.10
C ARG A 918 -22.23 20.09 16.85
N LEU A 919 -21.48 19.57 15.89
CA LEU A 919 -22.01 18.95 14.68
C LEU A 919 -21.52 17.50 14.57
N MET A 920 -22.44 16.54 14.57
CA MET A 920 -22.14 15.12 14.37
C MET A 920 -22.34 14.71 12.92
N GLY A 921 -21.27 14.48 12.17
CA GLY A 921 -21.31 13.89 10.83
C GLY A 921 -21.60 12.39 10.92
N LEU A 922 -22.67 11.92 10.28
CA LEU A 922 -23.10 10.53 10.36
C LEU A 922 -22.42 9.70 9.26
N MET A 923 -21.64 8.69 9.63
CA MET A 923 -20.97 7.80 8.67
C MET A 923 -21.99 7.01 7.84
N ARG A 924 -21.68 6.75 6.56
CA ARG A 924 -22.47 5.79 5.75
C ARG A 924 -22.32 4.39 6.37
N THR A 925 -23.38 3.58 6.36
CA THR A 925 -23.33 2.22 6.92
C THR A 925 -22.18 1.39 6.34
N ALA A 926 -21.93 1.49 5.03
CA ALA A 926 -20.83 0.81 4.34
C ALA A 926 -19.43 1.24 4.84
N ASP A 927 -19.24 2.53 5.15
CA ASP A 927 -17.94 3.07 5.60
C ASP A 927 -17.56 2.61 7.02
N ALA A 928 -18.55 2.13 7.77
CA ALA A 928 -18.39 1.66 9.14
C ALA A 928 -18.33 0.13 9.24
N LEU A 929 -18.46 -0.60 8.13
CA LEU A 929 -18.39 -2.07 8.06
C LEU A 929 -17.00 -2.53 7.56
N PRO A 930 -16.53 -3.73 7.94
CA PRO A 930 -15.23 -4.24 7.51
C PRO A 930 -15.20 -4.52 6.00
N PRO A 931 -14.02 -4.48 5.35
CA PRO A 931 -13.90 -4.59 3.88
C PRO A 931 -14.37 -5.95 3.32
N TRP A 932 -14.40 -7.01 4.15
CA TRP A 932 -14.95 -8.32 3.78
C TRP A 932 -16.47 -8.45 3.97
N SER A 933 -17.18 -7.37 4.33
CA SER A 933 -18.65 -7.36 4.43
C SER A 933 -19.36 -7.21 3.07
N GLY A 934 -18.63 -6.81 2.03
CA GLY A 934 -19.12 -6.54 0.68
C GLY A 934 -18.33 -5.43 0.01
N ALA A 935 -18.55 -5.21 -1.28
CA ALA A 935 -18.04 -4.03 -1.97
C ALA A 935 -18.67 -2.75 -1.38
N SER A 936 -17.86 -1.71 -1.22
CA SER A 936 -18.29 -0.36 -0.87
C SER A 936 -17.80 0.60 -1.95
N ASP A 937 -18.71 1.30 -2.62
CA ASP A 937 -18.33 2.26 -3.66
C ASP A 937 -17.48 3.39 -3.08
N PRO A 938 -16.32 3.72 -3.72
CA PRO A 938 -15.50 4.84 -3.32
C PRO A 938 -16.23 6.15 -3.64
N VAL A 939 -16.37 7.00 -2.63
CA VAL A 939 -16.95 8.34 -2.75
C VAL A 939 -15.85 9.41 -2.76
N PRO A 940 -15.99 10.50 -3.53
CA PRO A 940 -15.06 11.62 -3.45
C PRO A 940 -15.19 12.34 -2.10
N GLY A 941 -14.15 13.08 -1.68
CA GLY A 941 -14.12 13.73 -0.37
C GLY A 941 -15.28 14.72 -0.11
N GLU A 942 -15.83 15.36 -1.14
CA GLU A 942 -17.02 16.20 -1.04
C GLU A 942 -18.36 15.45 -0.86
N GLU A 943 -18.34 14.11 -0.87
CA GLU A 943 -19.47 13.22 -0.55
C GLU A 943 -19.21 12.34 0.68
N ASP A 944 -17.99 12.32 1.25
CA ASP A 944 -17.68 11.61 2.50
C ASP A 944 -18.14 12.42 3.73
N PRO A 945 -19.02 11.90 4.59
CA PRO A 945 -19.47 12.61 5.79
C PRO A 945 -18.36 13.01 6.76
N VAL A 946 -17.25 12.25 6.83
CA VAL A 946 -16.13 12.54 7.73
C VAL A 946 -15.34 13.74 7.22
N THR A 947 -14.92 13.69 5.96
CA THR A 947 -14.20 14.77 5.27
C THR A 947 -15.04 16.05 5.18
N LEU A 948 -16.31 15.94 4.77
CA LEU A 948 -17.22 17.08 4.66
C LEU A 948 -17.51 17.72 6.02
N GLY A 949 -17.77 16.93 7.06
CA GLY A 949 -17.92 17.45 8.42
C GLY A 949 -16.66 18.17 8.89
N THR A 950 -15.50 17.53 8.72
CA THR A 950 -14.19 18.11 9.06
C THR A 950 -13.94 19.43 8.34
N ALA A 951 -14.31 19.52 7.06
CA ALA A 951 -14.21 20.73 6.25
C ALA A 951 -15.11 21.87 6.77
N ILE A 952 -16.35 21.56 7.16
CA ILE A 952 -17.28 22.52 7.80
C ILE A 952 -16.69 23.07 9.10
N GLY A 953 -16.12 22.22 9.95
CA GLY A 953 -15.43 22.62 11.17
C GLY A 953 -14.23 23.55 10.90
N ARG A 954 -13.37 23.19 9.93
CA ARG A 954 -12.23 24.01 9.51
C ARG A 954 -12.66 25.36 8.92
N TRP A 955 -13.75 25.40 8.15
CA TRP A 955 -14.25 26.64 7.54
C TRP A 955 -14.77 27.61 8.59
N TRP A 956 -15.71 27.19 9.44
CA TRP A 956 -16.25 28.05 10.50
C TRP A 956 -15.18 28.46 11.53
N ALA A 957 -14.18 27.62 11.81
CA ALA A 957 -13.03 27.98 12.64
C ALA A 957 -12.14 29.09 12.03
N SER A 958 -12.25 29.37 10.73
CA SER A 958 -11.57 30.49 10.07
C SER A 958 -12.39 31.79 10.01
N GLU A 959 -13.71 31.70 10.16
CA GLU A 959 -14.62 32.86 10.09
C GLU A 959 -14.86 33.50 11.46
N VAL A 960 -14.72 32.74 12.57
CA VAL A 960 -14.92 33.25 13.93
C VAL A 960 -13.60 33.80 14.49
N PRO A 961 -13.50 35.10 14.89
CA PRO A 961 -12.25 35.70 15.37
C PRO A 961 -11.62 35.04 16.60
N ASN A 962 -12.43 34.35 17.42
CA ASN A 962 -11.98 33.57 18.57
C ASN A 962 -12.26 32.07 18.32
N ALA A 963 -11.20 31.26 18.20
CA ALA A 963 -11.28 29.82 17.90
C ALA A 963 -11.99 28.95 18.97
N SER A 964 -12.43 29.55 20.08
CA SER A 964 -13.30 28.96 21.10
C SER A 964 -14.80 29.02 20.75
N GLY A 965 -15.22 29.93 19.87
CA GLY A 965 -16.63 30.10 19.47
C GLY A 965 -17.07 29.25 18.28
N ALA A 966 -16.12 28.68 17.52
CA ALA A 966 -16.44 27.79 16.40
C ALA A 966 -16.92 26.41 16.89
N PRO A 967 -17.98 25.83 16.31
CA PRO A 967 -18.52 24.54 16.74
C PRO A 967 -17.51 23.42 16.47
N ARG A 968 -17.42 22.45 17.39
CA ARG A 968 -16.60 21.25 17.18
C ARG A 968 -17.37 20.20 16.37
N VAL A 969 -16.64 19.44 15.58
CA VAL A 969 -17.20 18.37 14.74
C VAL A 969 -16.82 17.02 15.34
N VAL A 970 -17.79 16.13 15.39
CA VAL A 970 -17.67 14.74 15.83
C VAL A 970 -18.34 13.83 14.80
N PHE A 971 -18.17 12.51 14.91
CA PHE A 971 -18.65 11.55 13.91
C PHE A 971 -19.45 10.42 14.55
N GLY A 972 -20.65 10.17 14.02
CA GLY A 972 -21.53 9.11 14.50
C GLY A 972 -21.32 7.82 13.72
N THR A 973 -20.88 6.77 14.41
CA THR A 973 -20.57 5.46 13.80
C THR A 973 -21.80 4.55 13.65
N ALA A 974 -22.84 4.72 14.47
CA ALA A 974 -23.99 3.82 14.46
C ALA A 974 -25.30 4.41 15.02
N GLY A 975 -26.04 5.15 14.19
CA GLY A 975 -27.42 5.52 14.53
C GLY A 975 -27.54 6.43 15.74
N GLY A 976 -28.69 6.36 16.43
CA GLY A 976 -28.90 7.01 17.71
C GLY A 976 -27.98 6.53 18.85
N ARG A 977 -27.35 5.35 18.73
CA ARG A 977 -26.36 4.88 19.72
C ARG A 977 -25.17 5.85 19.81
N SER A 978 -24.81 6.49 18.70
CA SER A 978 -23.73 7.49 18.65
C SER A 978 -24.06 8.76 19.44
N VAL A 979 -25.32 9.20 19.40
CA VAL A 979 -25.80 10.37 20.19
C VAL A 979 -25.77 10.02 21.68
N GLU A 980 -26.35 8.88 22.05
CA GLU A 980 -26.35 8.36 23.42
C GLU A 980 -24.92 8.15 23.96
N ARG A 981 -23.99 7.65 23.14
CA ARG A 981 -22.58 7.45 23.51
C ARG A 981 -21.86 8.80 23.68
N TRP A 982 -22.10 9.79 22.81
CA TRP A 982 -21.55 11.15 22.95
C TRP A 982 -22.07 11.91 24.18
N GLU A 983 -23.34 11.74 24.55
CA GLU A 983 -23.91 12.29 25.79
C GLU A 983 -23.28 11.67 27.05
N LYS A 984 -23.07 10.35 27.03
CA LYS A 984 -22.46 9.59 28.14
C LYS A 984 -20.94 9.74 28.22
N ALA A 985 -20.30 10.31 27.20
CA ALA A 985 -18.87 10.55 27.20
C ALA A 985 -18.46 11.66 28.19
N PRO A 986 -17.21 11.66 28.70
CA PRO A 986 -16.74 12.68 29.65
C PRO A 986 -16.98 14.12 29.18
N SER A 987 -17.91 14.81 29.86
CA SER A 987 -18.26 16.22 29.58
C SER A 987 -17.16 17.21 29.99
N SER A 988 -16.17 16.75 30.75
CA SER A 988 -14.93 17.46 31.08
C SER A 988 -13.81 16.43 31.24
N VAL A 989 -12.66 16.65 30.59
CA VAL A 989 -11.52 15.71 30.63
C VAL A 989 -10.70 15.90 31.90
N LYS A 990 -10.77 14.95 32.84
CA LYS A 990 -10.04 15.03 34.12
C LYS A 990 -8.66 14.38 34.00
N GLY A 991 -7.75 15.12 33.37
CA GLY A 991 -6.38 14.71 33.06
C GLY A 991 -6.30 13.81 31.82
N ALA A 992 -5.06 13.57 31.37
CA ALA A 992 -4.75 12.68 30.25
C ALA A 992 -3.48 11.86 30.52
N LEU A 993 -3.34 10.72 29.85
CA LEU A 993 -2.16 9.85 29.87
C LEU A 993 -1.65 9.67 28.43
N LEU A 994 -0.35 9.86 28.18
CA LEU A 994 0.27 9.51 26.89
C LEU A 994 0.91 8.13 26.97
N ILE A 995 0.54 7.24 26.07
CA ILE A 995 1.12 5.92 25.90
C ILE A 995 2.06 5.93 24.69
N LEU A 996 3.33 5.61 24.95
CA LEU A 996 4.40 5.40 23.97
C LEU A 996 4.92 3.97 24.15
N PRO A 997 4.37 2.96 23.45
CA PRO A 997 4.64 1.57 23.77
C PRO A 997 6.08 1.13 23.49
N ASP A 998 6.59 0.20 24.27
CA ASP A 998 7.93 -0.36 24.06
C ASP A 998 8.05 -0.98 22.65
N GLY A 999 9.10 -0.60 21.92
CA GLY A 999 9.33 -1.05 20.54
C GLY A 999 8.44 -0.40 19.47
N ALA A 1000 7.56 0.55 19.82
CA ALA A 1000 6.63 1.19 18.87
C ALA A 1000 7.27 2.27 17.98
N PHE A 1001 8.56 2.56 18.14
CA PHE A 1001 9.28 3.61 17.41
C PHE A 1001 10.56 3.05 16.73
N PRO A 1002 10.43 2.07 15.80
CA PRO A 1002 11.58 1.39 15.23
C PRO A 1002 12.42 2.29 14.30
N GLY A 1003 13.73 2.07 14.29
CA GLY A 1003 14.68 2.69 13.35
C GLY A 1003 14.58 4.22 13.32
N PRO A 1004 14.21 4.85 12.19
CA PRO A 1004 14.18 6.31 12.05
C PRO A 1004 13.10 6.98 12.91
N PHE A 1005 12.16 6.24 13.50
CA PHE A 1005 11.13 6.80 14.38
C PHE A 1005 11.61 6.99 15.84
N ALA A 1006 12.77 6.44 16.23
CA ALA A 1006 13.25 6.46 17.62
C ALA A 1006 13.41 7.89 18.18
N ALA A 1007 13.91 8.85 17.39
CA ALA A 1007 14.05 10.24 17.81
C ALA A 1007 12.69 10.91 18.12
N ILE A 1008 11.64 10.52 17.41
CA ILE A 1008 10.28 11.05 17.64
C ILE A 1008 9.77 10.61 19.03
N GLU A 1009 10.16 9.43 19.53
CA GLU A 1009 9.78 8.99 20.89
C GLU A 1009 10.31 9.91 21.99
N GLU A 1010 11.55 10.39 21.84
CA GLU A 1010 12.19 11.35 22.74
C GLU A 1010 11.55 12.75 22.64
N GLU A 1011 11.27 13.21 21.42
CA GLU A 1011 10.53 14.45 21.16
C GLU A 1011 9.13 14.43 21.80
N LEU A 1012 8.39 13.31 21.69
CA LEU A 1012 7.06 13.15 22.28
C LEU A 1012 7.11 13.13 23.81
N THR A 1013 8.04 12.38 24.39
CA THR A 1013 8.26 12.34 25.84
C THR A 1013 8.58 13.74 26.38
N THR A 1014 9.43 14.49 25.69
CA THR A 1014 9.83 15.85 26.07
C THR A 1014 8.70 16.86 25.89
N ALA A 1015 7.91 16.76 24.81
CA ALA A 1015 6.82 17.70 24.52
C ALA A 1015 5.61 17.53 25.46
N TRP A 1016 5.36 16.31 25.95
CA TRP A 1016 4.30 15.99 26.90
C TRP A 1016 4.72 16.16 28.37
N GLY A 1017 5.95 15.80 28.70
CA GLY A 1017 6.49 15.76 30.06
C GLY A 1017 6.45 14.35 30.67
N ALA A 1018 7.60 13.87 31.15
CA ALA A 1018 7.82 12.46 31.52
C ALA A 1018 6.79 11.88 32.50
N ASP A 1019 6.42 12.62 33.55
CA ASP A 1019 5.46 12.19 34.58
C ASP A 1019 4.04 11.89 34.03
N GLY A 1020 3.73 12.35 32.82
CA GLY A 1020 2.48 12.09 32.13
C GLY A 1020 2.52 10.95 31.11
N THR A 1021 3.65 10.23 31.00
CA THR A 1021 3.88 9.19 29.98
C THR A 1021 3.90 7.77 30.58
N ALA A 1022 3.52 6.77 29.77
CA ALA A 1022 3.62 5.35 30.12
C ALA A 1022 3.88 4.46 28.90
N ARG A 1023 4.35 3.24 29.15
CA ARG A 1023 4.55 2.21 28.11
C ARG A 1023 3.30 1.36 27.84
N THR A 1024 2.49 1.16 28.86
CA THR A 1024 1.30 0.31 28.83
C THR A 1024 0.16 0.95 29.61
N LEU A 1025 -1.06 0.43 29.42
CA LEU A 1025 -2.21 0.83 30.22
C LEU A 1025 -2.11 0.16 31.60
N ALA A 1026 -1.66 0.91 32.61
CA ALA A 1026 -1.45 0.38 33.96
C ALA A 1026 -2.80 0.12 34.68
N PRO A 1027 -2.95 -1.00 35.41
CA PRO A 1027 -4.19 -1.31 36.13
C PRO A 1027 -4.39 -0.33 37.30
N GLY A 1028 -5.44 0.48 37.23
CA GLY A 1028 -5.75 1.46 38.27
C GLY A 1028 -6.70 2.56 37.82
N LYS A 1029 -6.58 3.74 38.44
CA LYS A 1029 -7.42 4.91 38.13
C LYS A 1029 -6.87 5.68 36.91
N ILE A 1030 -7.22 5.21 35.72
CA ILE A 1030 -6.86 5.86 34.45
C ILE A 1030 -7.62 7.21 34.29
N PRO A 1031 -6.99 8.25 33.72
CA PRO A 1031 -7.63 9.53 33.40
C PRO A 1031 -8.81 9.41 32.43
N ASP A 1032 -9.54 10.49 32.16
CA ASP A 1032 -10.70 10.45 31.26
C ASP A 1032 -10.32 10.39 29.77
N LEU A 1033 -9.09 10.79 29.43
CA LEU A 1033 -8.48 10.69 28.11
C LEU A 1033 -7.18 9.87 28.18
N VAL A 1034 -7.06 8.88 27.30
CA VAL A 1034 -5.79 8.21 26.98
C VAL A 1034 -5.38 8.64 25.58
N VAL A 1035 -4.11 8.97 25.39
CA VAL A 1035 -3.50 9.27 24.10
C VAL A 1035 -2.53 8.14 23.76
N LEU A 1036 -2.58 7.64 22.53
CA LEU A 1036 -1.66 6.64 22.00
C LEU A 1036 -0.94 7.24 20.78
N ALA A 1037 0.39 7.30 20.82
CA ALA A 1037 1.20 7.61 19.65
C ALA A 1037 2.13 6.42 19.37
N SER A 1038 2.19 6.00 18.10
CA SER A 1038 2.88 4.76 17.71
C SER A 1038 3.27 4.78 16.23
N ALA A 1039 4.51 4.38 15.95
CA ALA A 1039 5.03 4.07 14.62
C ALA A 1039 5.10 2.55 14.37
N GLU A 1040 4.32 1.76 15.11
CA GLU A 1040 4.04 0.38 14.74
C GLU A 1040 3.36 0.31 13.35
N PRO A 1041 3.57 -0.78 12.59
CA PRO A 1041 2.78 -1.08 11.41
C PRO A 1041 1.27 -0.95 11.68
N PRO A 1042 0.46 -0.36 10.77
CA PRO A 1042 -0.93 -0.01 11.07
C PRO A 1042 -1.81 -1.18 11.54
N ALA A 1043 -1.49 -2.42 11.15
CA ALA A 1043 -2.15 -3.62 11.65
C ALA A 1043 -1.87 -3.89 13.14
N LEU A 1044 -0.60 -3.77 13.59
CA LEU A 1044 -0.22 -3.92 14.99
C LEU A 1044 -0.81 -2.80 15.85
N LEU A 1045 -0.74 -1.55 15.37
CA LEU A 1045 -1.40 -0.42 16.01
C LEU A 1045 -2.92 -0.67 16.16
N ALA A 1046 -3.60 -1.12 15.10
CA ALA A 1046 -5.03 -1.45 15.17
C ALA A 1046 -5.36 -2.58 16.16
N ALA A 1047 -4.50 -3.59 16.28
CA ALA A 1047 -4.64 -4.63 17.30
C ALA A 1047 -4.43 -4.08 18.73
N ARG A 1048 -3.44 -3.20 18.93
CA ARG A 1048 -3.18 -2.49 20.20
C ARG A 1048 -4.35 -1.58 20.58
N MET A 1049 -4.92 -0.87 19.61
CA MET A 1049 -6.14 -0.07 19.78
C MET A 1049 -7.32 -0.95 20.23
N ARG A 1050 -7.49 -2.17 19.69
CA ARG A 1050 -8.53 -3.09 20.17
C ARG A 1050 -8.25 -3.68 21.54
N ALA A 1051 -7.00 -3.97 21.88
CA ALA A 1051 -6.62 -4.42 23.23
C ALA A 1051 -6.97 -3.34 24.27
N ILE A 1052 -6.60 -2.08 24.01
CA ILE A 1052 -6.96 -0.93 24.87
C ILE A 1052 -8.48 -0.73 24.90
N ALA A 1053 -9.16 -0.77 23.75
CA ALA A 1053 -10.61 -0.56 23.69
C ALA A 1053 -11.41 -1.61 24.48
N ARG A 1054 -10.91 -2.85 24.58
CA ARG A 1054 -11.53 -3.96 25.32
C ARG A 1054 -11.10 -4.05 26.78
N ASP A 1055 -10.12 -3.26 27.22
CA ASP A 1055 -9.75 -3.23 28.64
C ASP A 1055 -10.94 -2.73 29.49
N PRO A 1056 -11.35 -3.45 30.56
CA PRO A 1056 -12.47 -3.03 31.41
C PRO A 1056 -12.28 -1.65 32.06
N SER A 1057 -11.03 -1.22 32.26
CA SER A 1057 -10.70 0.08 32.87
C SER A 1057 -10.89 1.27 31.91
N MET A 1058 -10.97 1.01 30.60
CA MET A 1058 -11.34 2.01 29.58
C MET A 1058 -12.86 2.25 29.49
N LYS A 1059 -13.66 1.67 30.39
CA LYS A 1059 -15.11 1.86 30.42
C LYS A 1059 -15.51 3.31 30.69
N GLY A 1060 -16.17 3.91 29.70
CA GLY A 1060 -16.56 5.32 29.75
C GLY A 1060 -15.41 6.30 29.44
N LYS A 1061 -14.27 5.81 28.93
CA LYS A 1061 -13.06 6.59 28.65
C LYS A 1061 -12.90 6.91 27.17
N LEU A 1062 -12.09 7.93 26.88
CA LEU A 1062 -11.78 8.38 25.53
C LEU A 1062 -10.37 7.95 25.13
N LEU A 1063 -10.19 7.51 23.89
CA LEU A 1063 -8.89 7.15 23.31
C LEU A 1063 -8.57 8.07 22.13
N ALA A 1064 -7.55 8.90 22.23
CA ALA A 1064 -6.96 9.62 21.10
C ALA A 1064 -5.79 8.81 20.51
N VAL A 1065 -5.66 8.74 19.19
CA VAL A 1065 -4.61 7.98 18.51
C VAL A 1065 -3.96 8.78 17.38
N TRP A 1066 -2.64 8.85 17.42
CA TRP A 1066 -1.79 9.31 16.33
C TRP A 1066 -1.08 8.12 15.67
N PRO A 1067 -1.60 7.59 14.56
CA PRO A 1067 -0.88 6.63 13.73
C PRO A 1067 0.27 7.32 12.98
N ILE A 1068 1.52 6.96 13.28
CA ILE A 1068 2.72 7.61 12.71
C ILE A 1068 3.17 6.93 11.41
N ALA A 1069 3.16 5.60 11.37
CA ALA A 1069 3.74 4.82 10.27
C ALA A 1069 2.84 4.62 9.04
N GLY A 1070 1.51 4.78 9.18
CA GLY A 1070 0.56 4.60 8.09
C GLY A 1070 -0.89 4.71 8.54
N PRO A 1071 -1.86 4.87 7.63
CA PRO A 1071 -3.27 5.01 7.97
C PRO A 1071 -3.85 3.69 8.52
N VAL A 1072 -4.71 3.80 9.53
CA VAL A 1072 -5.56 2.69 10.00
C VAL A 1072 -6.83 2.56 9.15
N ARG A 1073 -7.54 1.43 9.28
CA ARG A 1073 -8.79 1.18 8.55
C ARG A 1073 -9.91 2.18 8.89
N ARG A 1074 -10.69 2.55 7.88
CA ARG A 1074 -11.77 3.55 7.98
C ARG A 1074 -12.96 3.07 8.83
N ASP A 1075 -13.23 1.76 8.85
CA ASP A 1075 -14.25 1.13 9.69
C ASP A 1075 -13.77 0.82 11.12
N LEU A 1076 -12.44 0.84 11.36
CA LEU A 1076 -11.84 0.50 12.64
C LEU A 1076 -12.44 1.27 13.83
N PRO A 1077 -12.62 2.61 13.82
CA PRO A 1077 -13.27 3.30 14.94
C PRO A 1077 -14.69 2.78 15.23
N ALA A 1078 -15.47 2.42 14.20
CA ALA A 1078 -16.79 1.83 14.39
C ALA A 1078 -16.73 0.40 14.95
N SER A 1079 -15.76 -0.41 14.52
CA SER A 1079 -15.50 -1.73 15.11
C SER A 1079 -15.06 -1.61 16.58
N LEU A 1080 -14.15 -0.69 16.91
CA LEU A 1080 -13.63 -0.49 18.26
C LEU A 1080 -14.69 0.01 19.26
N LEU A 1081 -15.68 0.78 18.77
CA LEU A 1081 -16.78 1.28 19.58
C LEU A 1081 -17.90 0.24 19.77
N ASP A 1082 -18.12 -0.67 18.81
CA ASP A 1082 -19.07 -1.80 18.96
C ASP A 1082 -18.48 -2.96 19.80
N ASP A 1083 -17.20 -3.29 19.62
CA ASP A 1083 -16.51 -4.38 20.33
C ASP A 1083 -15.97 -4.00 21.72
N GLY A 1084 -16.02 -2.72 22.11
CA GLY A 1084 -15.21 -2.16 23.20
C GLY A 1084 -15.96 -1.39 24.28
N ASN A 1085 -15.22 -1.00 25.32
CA ASN A 1085 -15.67 -0.26 26.49
C ASN A 1085 -15.60 1.28 26.32
N LEU A 1086 -15.01 1.76 25.21
CA LEU A 1086 -14.75 3.18 24.95
C LEU A 1086 -16.05 4.01 24.87
N ALA A 1087 -15.99 5.22 25.42
CA ALA A 1087 -17.01 6.25 25.19
C ALA A 1087 -16.82 7.01 23.87
N GLY A 1088 -15.65 6.92 23.24
CA GLY A 1088 -15.31 7.62 22.00
C GLY A 1088 -13.85 7.45 21.64
N ILE A 1089 -13.52 7.64 20.36
CA ILE A 1089 -12.16 7.49 19.83
C ILE A 1089 -11.82 8.66 18.89
N GLY A 1090 -10.70 9.33 19.13
CA GLY A 1090 -10.17 10.41 18.29
C GLY A 1090 -9.03 9.90 17.43
N LEU A 1091 -9.07 10.08 16.12
CA LEU A 1091 -7.99 9.67 15.21
C LEU A 1091 -7.39 10.88 14.49
N SER A 1092 -6.06 10.97 14.39
CA SER A 1092 -5.41 11.98 13.54
C SER A 1092 -5.40 11.55 12.07
N GLU A 1093 -5.45 12.51 11.16
CA GLU A 1093 -5.09 12.29 9.76
C GLU A 1093 -3.61 11.88 9.68
N TRP A 1094 -3.30 10.76 9.02
CA TRP A 1094 -1.90 10.37 8.76
C TRP A 1094 -1.33 11.19 7.60
N SER A 1095 -0.08 11.65 7.73
CA SER A 1095 0.66 12.28 6.65
C SER A 1095 2.17 12.04 6.84
N PRO A 1096 2.89 11.50 5.85
CA PRO A 1096 4.32 11.18 5.98
C PRO A 1096 5.19 12.43 6.04
N VAL A 1097 4.67 13.60 5.63
CA VAL A 1097 5.33 14.92 5.76
C VAL A 1097 4.82 15.70 6.98
N GLY A 1098 3.78 15.20 7.65
CA GLY A 1098 3.21 15.82 8.85
C GLY A 1098 4.00 15.57 10.14
N LEU A 1099 4.94 14.61 10.11
CA LEU A 1099 5.63 14.11 11.30
C LEU A 1099 6.33 15.20 12.12
N HIS A 1100 6.96 16.18 11.46
CA HIS A 1100 7.64 17.30 12.12
C HIS A 1100 6.70 18.22 12.95
N ARG A 1101 5.37 18.07 12.83
CA ARG A 1101 4.36 18.80 13.63
C ARG A 1101 3.85 17.99 14.83
N LEU A 1102 4.19 16.70 14.91
CA LEU A 1102 3.58 15.74 15.84
C LEU A 1102 3.82 16.10 17.31
N ALA A 1103 5.07 16.35 17.69
CA ALA A 1103 5.43 16.73 19.06
C ALA A 1103 4.77 18.05 19.50
N ALA A 1104 4.67 19.02 18.60
CA ALA A 1104 3.96 20.28 18.86
C ALA A 1104 2.45 20.06 19.11
N GLN A 1105 1.80 19.19 18.31
CA GLN A 1105 0.38 18.86 18.49
C GLN A 1105 0.12 18.11 19.82
N ILE A 1106 0.89 17.06 20.09
CA ILE A 1106 0.73 16.23 21.28
C ILE A 1106 1.08 17.02 22.56
N GLY A 1107 2.16 17.80 22.54
CA GLY A 1107 2.51 18.68 23.65
C GLY A 1107 1.51 19.81 23.90
N ALA A 1108 0.82 20.32 22.87
CA ALA A 1108 -0.28 21.27 23.05
C ALA A 1108 -1.49 20.62 23.74
N LEU A 1109 -1.86 19.38 23.36
CA LEU A 1109 -2.90 18.61 24.04
C LEU A 1109 -2.55 18.32 25.50
N GLY A 1110 -1.31 17.90 25.80
CA GLY A 1110 -0.86 17.63 27.16
C GLY A 1110 -0.97 18.85 28.08
N LYS A 1111 -0.57 20.02 27.57
CA LYS A 1111 -0.72 21.31 28.27
C LYS A 1111 -2.20 21.68 28.47
N ALA A 1112 -3.04 21.52 27.45
CA ALA A 1112 -4.47 21.83 27.53
C ALA A 1112 -5.21 20.93 28.53
N ALA A 1113 -4.96 19.62 28.51
CA ALA A 1113 -5.53 18.67 29.48
C ALA A 1113 -5.03 18.91 30.91
N SER A 1114 -3.80 19.39 31.08
CA SER A 1114 -3.21 19.72 32.39
C SER A 1114 -3.74 21.02 32.99
N ALA A 1115 -4.25 21.96 32.18
CA ALA A 1115 -4.68 23.28 32.62
C ALA A 1115 -5.95 23.30 33.51
N ARG A 1116 -6.59 22.14 33.75
CA ARG A 1116 -7.80 21.98 34.58
C ARG A 1116 -8.96 22.92 34.22
N THR A 1117 -9.11 23.25 32.93
CA THR A 1117 -10.30 23.92 32.38
C THR A 1117 -11.53 23.07 32.66
N LYS A 1118 -12.37 23.47 33.62
CA LYS A 1118 -13.43 22.63 34.23
C LYS A 1118 -14.51 22.13 33.28
N GLU A 1119 -14.56 22.66 32.05
CA GLU A 1119 -15.70 22.56 31.12
C GLU A 1119 -15.29 22.12 29.70
N ALA A 1120 -14.02 21.76 29.46
CA ALA A 1120 -13.54 21.37 28.14
C ALA A 1120 -13.71 19.87 27.86
N ARG A 1121 -14.39 19.51 26.76
CA ARG A 1121 -14.49 18.13 26.26
C ARG A 1121 -13.26 17.79 25.40
N ALA A 1122 -13.05 16.51 25.10
CA ALA A 1122 -11.87 16.10 24.33
C ALA A 1122 -11.84 16.69 22.90
N GLU A 1123 -13.00 16.89 22.28
CA GLU A 1123 -13.12 17.58 20.99
C GLU A 1123 -12.80 19.09 21.05
N ASP A 1124 -12.71 19.70 22.25
CA ASP A 1124 -12.19 21.07 22.44
C ASP A 1124 -10.68 21.11 22.65
N LEU A 1125 -10.13 20.10 23.34
CA LEU A 1125 -8.71 20.00 23.65
C LEU A 1125 -7.88 19.51 22.44
N ALA A 1126 -8.47 18.67 21.60
CA ALA A 1126 -7.84 18.09 20.41
C ALA A 1126 -8.70 18.28 19.14
N PRO A 1127 -8.89 19.53 18.67
CA PRO A 1127 -9.72 19.85 17.49
C PRO A 1127 -9.11 19.41 16.15
N SER A 1128 -7.88 18.86 16.16
CA SER A 1128 -7.20 18.26 15.00
C SER A 1128 -7.47 16.76 14.83
N LEU A 1129 -8.25 16.15 15.72
CA LEU A 1129 -8.65 14.74 15.64
C LEU A 1129 -10.07 14.60 15.12
N ALA A 1130 -10.31 13.59 14.28
CA ALA A 1130 -11.64 13.11 13.96
C ALA A 1130 -12.16 12.29 15.15
N TRP A 1131 -13.12 12.84 15.91
CA TRP A 1131 -13.68 12.21 17.11
C TRP A 1131 -14.94 11.40 16.79
N TYR A 1132 -14.86 10.08 16.91
CA TYR A 1132 -15.92 9.11 16.63
C TYR A 1132 -16.64 8.67 17.92
N PHE A 1133 -17.96 8.50 17.80
CA PHE A 1133 -18.90 8.08 18.85
C PHE A 1133 -19.92 7.07 18.32
#